data_AF-A0A9E1ZI74-F1
#
_entry.id   AF-A0A9E1ZI74-F1
#
_cell.length_a   1.000
_cell.length_b   1.000
_cell.length_c   1.000
_cell.angle_alpha   90.00
_cell.angle_beta   90.00
_cell.angle_gamma   90.00
#
_symmetry.space_group_name_H-M   'P 1'
#
loop_
_entity.id
_entity.type
_entity.pdbx_description
1 polymer ?
#
loop_
_entity_poly.entity_id
_entity_poly.type
_entity_poly.pdbx_seq_one_letter_code
_entity_poly.pdbx_strand_id
1 'polypeptide(L)'
;MKTWSCLLVFFLTYGSAISQTASWQAYNDSVNKNGGTTDETVTMINVGRSSPGPASTELLVFGSGDGTGVTATYEETLSEGSVFWTSDAITFDEESDAAKLFGEALDLTGNISYGDAPGWHMDLILEGLDPNRKYVFAGTAMRGGGAGYAERTTNWKIMEAESFAYASSEGAWKVSEESVEFSTGHNEAGYVAKWTDIAPGADGRIVIRTSHSVGEANGGLAGAHAYKGYAGGAFMLELQVDSGAAAPGKGVSILRVFPKENELEAHPNSPLHVVIENDTHKVDSSSVALFLDGKKVASEIQQVGDRTLVVHESAGAFEDSSDHTVKVEFADDSDARSQYTKSWNFTVMEWTQYDALPADSAITLTDLGKQERGFAIRVVATDPDEPDPDKETLSDIGDLWWIWDEKHSDHSDRTLFNSEGYYLERAQINYQRDGRTIGNKAGEKLFPGINGTESLTPEGLELPVIHFGLETTALLELDEGYYHMQITTTPIHLLHIGLGDDAVELFPDESVNPGIEDAKAWEYKFVVEKPGLYPFTLFYYDYLGGSSSLTASGGTASSLEWLNIAPTGMKFLINEDDDRAITAYIPPDAIVEMSPATMSVLLQDGNMIVTWSEPGTLQGAKKIIGPWNDVVGASSPHPVDLGSRVMFYRIRH
;
A
#
# COMPACT_ATOMS: atom_id res chain seq x y z
N MET A 1 -2.47 -16.29 74.73
CA MET A 1 -3.31 -16.73 73.61
C MET A 1 -4.56 -15.87 73.62
N LYS A 2 -4.60 -14.82 72.79
CA LYS A 2 -5.68 -13.83 72.75
C LYS A 2 -6.59 -14.19 71.59
N THR A 3 -7.82 -14.58 71.89
CA THR A 3 -8.92 -14.77 70.95
C THR A 3 -9.47 -13.41 70.54
N TRP A 4 -9.39 -13.08 69.26
CA TRP A 4 -10.04 -11.91 68.67
C TRP A 4 -11.32 -12.37 67.95
N SER A 5 -12.45 -11.88 68.45
CA SER A 5 -13.74 -11.95 67.77
C SER A 5 -13.80 -10.80 66.75
N CYS A 6 -13.77 -11.12 65.46
CA CYS A 6 -14.01 -10.14 64.40
C CYS A 6 -15.51 -9.83 64.32
N LEU A 7 -15.84 -8.58 64.61
CA LEU A 7 -17.13 -7.96 64.35
C LEU A 7 -17.20 -7.65 62.85
N LEU A 8 -18.03 -8.38 62.10
CA LEU A 8 -18.30 -8.09 60.69
C LEU A 8 -19.36 -6.97 60.63
N VAL A 9 -18.94 -5.77 60.27
CA VAL A 9 -19.86 -4.63 60.01
C VAL A 9 -20.26 -4.69 58.53
N PHE A 10 -21.51 -5.02 58.26
CA PHE A 10 -22.10 -4.82 56.94
C PHE A 10 -22.36 -3.32 56.73
N PHE A 11 -21.56 -2.67 55.89
CA PHE A 11 -21.99 -1.43 55.25
C PHE A 11 -22.91 -1.82 54.09
N LEU A 12 -24.23 -1.69 54.30
CA LEU A 12 -25.17 -1.56 53.18
C LEU A 12 -24.97 -0.16 52.59
N THR A 13 -24.13 -0.05 51.57
CA THR A 13 -24.26 1.04 50.60
C THR A 13 -25.41 0.66 49.68
N TYR A 14 -26.59 1.26 49.92
CA TYR A 14 -27.60 1.40 48.88
C TYR A 14 -26.98 2.29 47.78
N GLY A 15 -26.26 1.67 46.85
CA GLY A 15 -26.02 2.28 45.55
C GLY A 15 -27.36 2.29 44.85
N SER A 16 -27.96 3.46 44.73
CA SER A 16 -29.07 3.67 43.81
C SER A 16 -28.54 3.34 42.41
N ALA A 17 -28.88 2.15 41.89
CA ALA A 17 -28.79 1.89 40.47
C ALA A 17 -29.78 2.88 39.83
N ILE A 18 -29.27 3.99 39.31
CA ILE A 18 -30.02 4.85 38.41
C ILE A 18 -30.29 3.96 37.19
N SER A 19 -31.51 3.46 37.09
CA SER A 19 -32.02 2.90 35.84
C SER A 19 -32.02 4.05 34.83
N GLN A 20 -30.98 4.13 33.99
CA GLN A 20 -30.85 5.14 32.95
C GLN A 20 -31.84 4.80 31.83
N THR A 21 -33.11 5.17 32.03
CA THR A 21 -34.22 4.88 31.10
C THR A 21 -34.27 5.79 29.88
N ALA A 22 -33.31 6.72 29.71
CA ALA A 22 -33.25 7.66 28.59
C ALA A 22 -32.05 7.31 27.69
N SER A 23 -32.22 7.43 26.36
CA SER A 23 -31.09 7.43 25.43
C SER A 23 -30.13 8.55 25.75
N TRP A 24 -28.84 8.30 25.56
CA TRP A 24 -27.79 9.30 25.69
C TRP A 24 -26.76 9.12 24.59
N GLN A 25 -26.04 10.20 24.29
CA GLN A 25 -24.85 10.20 23.44
C GLN A 25 -23.66 10.69 24.25
N ALA A 26 -22.50 10.11 24.00
CA ALA A 26 -21.23 10.52 24.57
C ALA A 26 -20.20 10.64 23.45
N TYR A 27 -19.45 11.73 23.46
CA TYR A 27 -18.40 12.00 22.48
C TYR A 27 -17.04 12.02 23.16
N ASN A 28 -16.01 11.64 22.41
CA ASN A 28 -14.63 11.77 22.83
C ASN A 28 -13.77 12.47 21.77
N ASP A 29 -13.16 13.58 22.15
CA ASP A 29 -12.09 14.23 21.39
C ASP A 29 -10.75 13.59 21.81
N SER A 30 -10.25 12.68 20.98
CA SER A 30 -9.02 11.94 21.31
C SER A 30 -7.75 12.75 21.03
N VAL A 31 -7.89 13.92 20.42
CA VAL A 31 -6.77 14.74 19.98
C VAL A 31 -6.66 15.98 20.85
N ASN A 32 -7.65 16.85 20.92
CA ASN A 32 -7.69 18.09 21.73
C ASN A 32 -6.33 18.86 21.87
N LYS A 33 -5.46 18.81 20.87
CA LYS A 33 -4.09 19.36 20.98
C LYS A 33 -4.01 20.85 20.69
N ASN A 34 -4.98 21.38 19.95
CA ASN A 34 -5.07 22.79 19.56
C ASN A 34 -6.15 23.57 20.36
N GLY A 35 -6.63 23.03 21.47
CA GLY A 35 -7.75 23.59 22.24
C GLY A 35 -9.09 23.31 21.58
N GLY A 36 -9.28 22.05 21.15
CA GLY A 36 -10.39 21.50 20.36
C GLY A 36 -11.78 21.87 20.90
N THR A 37 -12.60 20.89 21.31
CA THR A 37 -13.87 21.28 21.91
C THR A 37 -13.66 21.88 23.31
N THR A 38 -14.32 23.01 23.59
CA THR A 38 -14.35 23.60 24.95
C THR A 38 -15.55 23.11 25.76
N ASP A 39 -16.35 22.19 25.21
CA ASP A 39 -17.50 21.63 25.90
C ASP A 39 -17.04 20.64 26.99
N GLU A 40 -17.26 21.01 28.25
CA GLU A 40 -16.87 20.21 29.42
C GLU A 40 -17.64 18.88 29.51
N THR A 41 -18.67 18.67 28.68
CA THR A 41 -19.44 17.43 28.59
C THR A 41 -18.88 16.44 27.55
N VAL A 42 -17.84 16.84 26.81
CA VAL A 42 -17.09 15.94 25.91
C VAL A 42 -15.90 15.32 26.66
N THR A 43 -15.71 14.02 26.48
CA THR A 43 -14.61 13.29 27.11
C THR A 43 -13.32 13.45 26.30
N MET A 44 -12.16 13.33 26.96
CA MET A 44 -10.85 13.50 26.32
C MET A 44 -9.88 12.41 26.76
N ILE A 45 -10.12 11.17 26.34
CA ILE A 45 -9.12 10.11 26.45
C ILE A 45 -8.22 10.08 25.23
N ASN A 46 -6.93 9.85 25.45
CA ASN A 46 -5.91 9.86 24.41
C ASN A 46 -4.71 8.97 24.77
N VAL A 47 -3.91 8.63 23.77
CA VAL A 47 -2.74 7.75 23.92
C VAL A 47 -1.64 8.20 22.95
N GLY A 48 -0.43 7.64 23.11
CA GLY A 48 0.72 7.93 22.26
C GLY A 48 1.75 8.85 22.90
N ARG A 49 2.92 8.94 22.25
CA ARG A 49 4.02 9.80 22.69
C ARG A 49 3.56 11.26 22.74
N SER A 50 3.92 11.94 23.83
CA SER A 50 3.56 13.33 24.13
C SER A 50 2.07 13.58 24.35
N SER A 51 1.27 12.51 24.48
CA SER A 51 -0.13 12.62 24.89
C SER A 51 -0.23 13.10 26.34
N PRO A 52 -1.13 14.06 26.66
CA PRO A 52 -1.33 14.53 28.03
C PRO A 52 -2.10 13.54 28.91
N GLY A 53 -2.68 12.48 28.34
CA GLY A 53 -3.59 11.58 29.03
C GLY A 53 -4.95 12.24 29.32
N PRO A 54 -5.84 11.51 30.02
CA PRO A 54 -5.68 10.12 30.44
C PRO A 54 -5.96 9.13 29.29
N ALA A 55 -5.41 7.91 29.37
CA ALA A 55 -5.75 6.84 28.43
C ALA A 55 -7.08 6.13 28.74
N SER A 56 -7.68 6.43 29.90
CA SER A 56 -8.90 5.80 30.37
C SER A 56 -9.72 6.75 31.24
N THR A 57 -11.03 6.81 31.02
CA THR A 57 -11.99 7.51 31.89
C THR A 57 -13.42 7.05 31.60
N GLU A 58 -14.34 7.37 32.51
CA GLU A 58 -15.78 7.25 32.27
C GLU A 58 -16.24 8.27 31.22
N LEU A 59 -17.02 7.81 30.23
CA LEU A 59 -17.63 8.67 29.21
C LEU A 59 -18.75 9.52 29.82
N LEU A 60 -18.84 10.77 29.38
CA LEU A 60 -19.85 11.73 29.84
C LEU A 60 -21.00 11.86 28.83
N VAL A 61 -22.21 12.01 29.35
CA VAL A 61 -23.41 12.29 28.56
C VAL A 61 -23.33 13.72 28.05
N PHE A 62 -23.28 13.86 26.72
CA PHE A 62 -23.17 15.14 26.03
C PHE A 62 -24.32 16.09 26.42
N GLY A 63 -23.98 17.36 26.65
CA GLY A 63 -24.88 18.42 27.09
C GLY A 63 -25.21 18.45 28.58
N SER A 64 -25.14 17.31 29.29
CA SER A 64 -25.38 17.25 30.75
C SER A 64 -24.12 17.10 31.60
N GLY A 65 -23.10 16.39 31.08
CA GLY A 65 -21.89 16.03 31.81
C GLY A 65 -22.08 14.90 32.83
N ASP A 66 -23.26 14.27 32.89
CA ASP A 66 -23.49 13.12 33.76
C ASP A 66 -22.68 11.90 33.30
N GLY A 67 -22.24 11.05 34.23
CA GLY A 67 -21.56 9.80 33.90
C GLY A 67 -22.48 8.82 33.17
N THR A 68 -21.96 8.18 32.11
CA THR A 68 -22.69 7.14 31.36
C THR A 68 -22.67 5.78 32.05
N GLY A 69 -21.75 5.56 33.01
CA GLY A 69 -21.42 4.24 33.54
C GLY A 69 -20.47 3.42 32.63
N VAL A 70 -20.12 3.92 31.44
CA VAL A 70 -19.23 3.25 30.49
C VAL A 70 -17.83 3.85 30.59
N THR A 71 -16.83 3.02 30.86
CA THR A 71 -15.42 3.41 30.81
C THR A 71 -14.85 3.11 29.44
N ALA A 72 -14.22 4.12 28.83
CA ALA A 72 -13.46 3.97 27.60
C ALA A 72 -11.97 3.93 27.93
N THR A 73 -11.24 2.99 27.36
CA THR A 73 -9.80 2.80 27.57
C THR A 73 -9.09 2.55 26.24
N TYR A 74 -8.02 3.29 25.97
CA TYR A 74 -7.12 2.98 24.87
C TYR A 74 -5.98 2.05 25.33
N GLU A 75 -5.81 0.95 24.61
CA GLU A 75 -4.63 0.07 24.72
C GLU A 75 -3.88 0.02 23.39
N GLU A 76 -2.58 0.25 23.43
CA GLU A 76 -1.69 0.21 22.26
C GLU A 76 -0.92 -1.11 22.26
N THR A 77 -0.83 -1.78 21.11
CA THR A 77 0.17 -2.82 20.88
C THR A 77 1.32 -2.28 20.07
N LEU A 78 2.48 -2.30 20.71
CA LEU A 78 3.76 -1.91 20.13
C LEU A 78 4.37 -3.12 19.42
N SER A 79 4.52 -3.04 18.10
CA SER A 79 5.30 -4.00 17.31
C SER A 79 6.75 -3.49 17.17
N GLU A 80 6.97 -2.56 16.23
CA GLU A 80 8.27 -1.91 15.92
C GLU A 80 8.15 -0.37 15.82
N GLY A 81 6.92 0.15 15.67
CA GLY A 81 6.60 1.58 15.63
C GLY A 81 6.13 2.14 16.97
N SER A 82 5.78 3.43 17.00
CA SER A 82 5.14 4.10 18.15
C SER A 82 3.90 4.85 17.68
N VAL A 83 2.90 4.99 18.55
CA VAL A 83 1.81 5.97 18.38
C VAL A 83 2.30 7.37 18.73
N PHE A 84 1.96 8.34 17.90
CA PHE A 84 2.18 9.76 18.14
C PHE A 84 0.86 10.51 18.18
N TRP A 85 0.70 11.33 19.21
CA TRP A 85 -0.43 12.23 19.35
C TRP A 85 -0.15 13.54 18.58
N THR A 86 -0.87 13.80 17.49
CA THR A 86 -0.57 14.89 16.53
C THR A 86 -1.72 15.87 16.31
N SER A 87 -1.38 17.08 15.87
CA SER A 87 -2.33 18.16 15.57
C SER A 87 -2.17 18.59 14.11
N ASP A 88 -2.74 17.79 13.22
CA ASP A 88 -2.72 18.07 11.79
C ASP A 88 -3.95 18.90 11.39
N ALA A 89 -3.73 19.94 10.59
CA ALA A 89 -4.83 20.67 9.98
C ALA A 89 -5.58 19.75 8.98
N ILE A 90 -6.89 19.95 8.85
CA ILE A 90 -7.73 19.15 7.96
C ILE A 90 -8.64 20.04 7.12
N THR A 91 -9.09 19.49 6.01
CA THR A 91 -10.23 20.00 5.23
C THR A 91 -11.13 18.80 4.99
N PHE A 92 -12.43 19.00 5.13
CA PHE A 92 -13.44 17.97 4.91
C PHE A 92 -14.71 18.61 4.40
N ASP A 93 -15.52 17.82 3.71
CA ASP A 93 -16.83 18.23 3.26
C ASP A 93 -17.74 18.50 4.47
N GLU A 94 -18.21 19.74 4.61
CA GLU A 94 -19.12 20.16 5.69
C GLU A 94 -20.48 19.43 5.63
N GLU A 95 -20.81 18.80 4.50
CA GLU A 95 -21.99 17.96 4.33
C GLU A 95 -21.69 16.45 4.52
N SER A 96 -20.48 16.09 4.91
CA SER A 96 -20.09 14.70 5.14
C SER A 96 -20.78 14.05 6.34
N ASP A 97 -20.71 12.72 6.41
CA ASP A 97 -21.21 11.96 7.57
C ASP A 97 -20.46 12.35 8.85
N ALA A 98 -19.14 12.56 8.77
CA ALA A 98 -18.35 13.02 9.90
C ALA A 98 -18.79 14.41 10.38
N ALA A 99 -18.99 15.36 9.47
CA ALA A 99 -19.46 16.70 9.81
C ALA A 99 -20.84 16.67 10.48
N LYS A 100 -21.78 15.90 9.92
CA LYS A 100 -23.14 15.75 10.46
C LYS A 100 -23.17 15.08 11.82
N LEU A 101 -22.29 14.12 12.06
CA LEU A 101 -22.30 13.31 13.29
C LEU A 101 -21.51 13.95 14.43
N PHE A 102 -20.39 14.62 14.12
CA PHE A 102 -19.46 15.13 15.12
C PHE A 102 -19.38 16.65 15.17
N GLY A 103 -19.71 17.37 14.08
CA GLY A 103 -19.40 18.79 13.93
C GLY A 103 -20.10 19.75 14.91
N GLU A 104 -21.19 19.32 15.55
CA GLU A 104 -21.80 20.09 16.65
C GLU A 104 -21.01 19.95 17.96
N ALA A 105 -20.42 18.78 18.21
CA ALA A 105 -19.80 18.43 19.48
C ALA A 105 -18.26 18.61 19.47
N LEU A 106 -17.61 18.38 18.33
CA LEU A 106 -16.17 18.19 18.21
C LEU A 106 -15.55 19.08 17.14
N ASP A 107 -14.33 19.54 17.41
CA ASP A 107 -13.37 19.93 16.37
C ASP A 107 -12.72 18.65 15.84
N LEU A 108 -12.88 18.38 14.53
CA LEU A 108 -12.35 17.17 13.92
C LEU A 108 -10.86 17.25 13.57
N THR A 109 -10.19 18.37 13.84
CA THR A 109 -8.77 18.53 13.52
C THR A 109 -7.86 17.60 14.32
N GLY A 110 -6.84 17.09 13.63
CA GLY A 110 -5.80 16.23 14.17
C GLY A 110 -6.19 14.76 14.31
N ASN A 111 -5.22 13.96 14.75
CA ASN A 111 -5.35 12.50 14.79
C ASN A 111 -4.35 11.87 15.77
N ILE A 112 -4.56 10.57 15.99
CA ILE A 112 -3.59 9.68 16.61
C ILE A 112 -2.88 8.95 15.47
N SER A 113 -1.62 9.29 15.24
CA SER A 113 -0.82 8.74 14.14
C SER A 113 0.02 7.55 14.58
N TYR A 114 0.29 6.64 13.64
CA TYR A 114 1.24 5.55 13.84
C TYR A 114 2.53 5.79 13.08
N GLY A 115 3.63 5.31 13.66
CA GLY A 115 4.87 5.09 12.92
C GLY A 115 4.66 4.03 11.84
N ASP A 116 5.23 4.29 10.66
CA ASP A 116 5.09 3.48 9.44
C ASP A 116 5.79 2.11 9.62
N ALA A 117 5.14 1.17 10.32
CA ALA A 117 5.71 -0.12 10.74
C ALA A 117 4.68 -1.27 10.68
N PRO A 118 5.09 -2.53 10.49
CA PRO A 118 4.16 -3.66 10.45
C PRO A 118 3.57 -3.97 11.83
N GLY A 119 2.36 -4.52 11.86
CA GLY A 119 1.82 -5.18 13.07
C GLY A 119 1.32 -4.29 14.21
N TRP A 120 1.16 -2.98 14.01
CA TRP A 120 0.53 -2.10 15.02
C TRP A 120 -0.99 -2.24 15.03
N HIS A 121 -1.59 -2.06 16.21
CA HIS A 121 -3.02 -1.79 16.38
C HIS A 121 -3.32 -0.99 17.66
N MET A 122 -4.42 -0.25 17.67
CA MET A 122 -5.06 0.30 18.87
C MET A 122 -6.31 -0.49 19.19
N ASP A 123 -6.55 -0.71 20.46
CA ASP A 123 -7.86 -1.15 20.95
C ASP A 123 -8.49 -0.03 21.77
N LEU A 124 -9.67 0.42 21.33
CA LEU A 124 -10.61 1.16 22.17
C LEU A 124 -11.52 0.15 22.86
N ILE A 125 -11.32 -0.01 24.15
CA ILE A 125 -12.07 -0.91 25.00
C ILE A 125 -13.19 -0.11 25.67
N LEU A 126 -14.43 -0.55 25.50
CA LEU A 126 -15.62 0.03 26.13
C LEU A 126 -16.18 -0.99 27.13
N GLU A 127 -16.14 -0.64 28.42
CA GLU A 127 -16.54 -1.51 29.54
C GLU A 127 -17.62 -0.86 30.40
N GLY A 128 -18.50 -1.68 30.98
CA GLY A 128 -19.64 -1.19 31.77
C GLY A 128 -20.92 -0.99 30.97
N LEU A 129 -20.97 -1.49 29.73
CA LEU A 129 -22.19 -1.54 28.92
C LEU A 129 -23.19 -2.51 29.56
N ASP A 130 -24.48 -2.18 29.51
CA ASP A 130 -25.54 -3.09 29.98
C ASP A 130 -25.78 -4.18 28.91
N PRO A 131 -25.55 -5.47 29.22
CA PRO A 131 -25.75 -6.56 28.28
C PRO A 131 -27.19 -6.71 27.74
N ASN A 132 -28.16 -6.08 28.39
CA ASN A 132 -29.56 -6.12 27.96
C ASN A 132 -29.96 -4.93 27.08
N ARG A 133 -29.01 -4.08 26.71
CA ARG A 133 -29.26 -2.86 25.93
C ARG A 133 -28.43 -2.83 24.66
N LYS A 134 -28.84 -1.95 23.75
CA LYS A 134 -28.20 -1.77 22.45
C LYS A 134 -27.52 -0.42 22.33
N TYR A 135 -26.45 -0.40 21.55
CA TYR A 135 -25.60 0.78 21.39
C TYR A 135 -25.31 1.09 19.91
N VAL A 136 -25.01 2.36 19.61
CA VAL A 136 -24.34 2.79 18.37
C VAL A 136 -22.91 3.14 18.72
N PHE A 137 -21.95 2.68 17.92
CA PHE A 137 -20.61 3.22 17.91
C PHE A 137 -20.36 3.92 16.58
N ALA A 138 -19.69 5.06 16.60
CA ALA A 138 -19.13 5.69 15.42
C ALA A 138 -17.74 6.27 15.71
N GLY A 139 -16.80 6.09 14.77
CA GLY A 139 -15.44 6.59 14.88
C GLY A 139 -14.93 7.15 13.57
N THR A 140 -14.08 8.16 13.63
CA THR A 140 -13.38 8.68 12.46
C THR A 140 -11.99 9.19 12.81
N ALA A 141 -11.15 9.29 11.80
CA ALA A 141 -9.87 9.99 11.84
C ALA A 141 -9.70 10.72 10.52
N MET A 142 -9.11 11.91 10.59
CA MET A 142 -8.92 12.77 9.43
C MET A 142 -7.54 13.41 9.56
N ARG A 143 -6.65 13.10 8.63
CA ARG A 143 -5.44 13.87 8.38
C ARG A 143 -5.64 14.62 7.06
N GLY A 144 -5.31 15.90 7.03
CA GLY A 144 -5.40 16.73 5.83
C GLY A 144 -4.16 16.60 4.95
N GLY A 145 -3.69 15.37 4.72
CA GLY A 145 -2.43 15.14 3.99
C GLY A 145 -2.49 15.37 2.49
N GLY A 146 -3.68 15.59 1.93
CA GLY A 146 -3.94 15.67 0.49
C GLY A 146 -3.86 14.31 -0.21
N ALA A 147 -4.04 14.29 -1.54
CA ALA A 147 -4.13 13.05 -2.34
C ALA A 147 -2.94 12.09 -2.14
N GLY A 148 -1.74 12.59 -1.88
CA GLY A 148 -0.55 11.76 -1.58
C GLY A 148 -0.63 10.96 -0.27
N TYR A 149 -1.65 11.20 0.55
CA TYR A 149 -1.91 10.46 1.79
C TYR A 149 -3.13 9.52 1.66
N ALA A 150 -3.72 9.42 0.46
CA ALA A 150 -4.87 8.56 0.19
C ALA A 150 -4.62 7.08 0.51
N GLU A 151 -3.40 6.60 0.28
CA GLU A 151 -2.97 5.23 0.62
C GLU A 151 -2.95 4.92 2.12
N ARG A 152 -2.94 5.93 3.00
CA ARG A 152 -2.90 5.74 4.45
C ARG A 152 -4.30 5.40 4.98
N THR A 153 -4.59 4.10 4.93
CA THR A 153 -5.90 3.53 5.23
C THR A 153 -5.89 2.87 6.60
N THR A 154 -6.94 3.14 7.37
CA THR A 154 -7.16 2.49 8.66
C THR A 154 -8.25 1.45 8.52
N ASN A 155 -7.95 0.22 8.97
CA ASN A 155 -8.98 -0.78 9.24
C ASN A 155 -9.58 -0.52 10.61
N TRP A 156 -10.90 -0.39 10.66
CA TRP A 156 -11.69 -0.36 11.90
C TRP A 156 -12.42 -1.70 12.02
N LYS A 157 -12.37 -2.30 13.20
CA LYS A 157 -13.00 -3.60 13.45
C LYS A 157 -13.70 -3.63 14.81
N ILE A 158 -14.99 -3.99 14.83
CA ILE A 158 -15.69 -4.30 16.07
C ILE A 158 -15.43 -5.74 16.50
N MET A 159 -15.19 -5.95 17.79
CA MET A 159 -14.90 -7.25 18.39
C MET A 159 -15.65 -7.39 19.71
N GLU A 160 -15.83 -8.64 20.15
CA GLU A 160 -16.42 -9.04 21.44
C GLU A 160 -17.90 -8.67 21.68
N ALA A 161 -18.52 -7.90 20.78
CA ALA A 161 -19.95 -7.76 20.72
C ALA A 161 -20.65 -9.10 20.38
N GLU A 162 -21.77 -9.38 21.03
CA GLU A 162 -22.60 -10.56 20.74
C GLU A 162 -23.34 -10.42 19.40
N SER A 163 -23.77 -9.21 19.08
CA SER A 163 -24.33 -8.86 17.76
C SER A 163 -24.19 -7.37 17.48
N PHE A 164 -24.23 -7.00 16.20
CA PHE A 164 -24.18 -5.62 15.71
C PHE A 164 -24.73 -5.59 14.27
N ALA A 165 -25.04 -4.40 13.77
CA ALA A 165 -25.37 -4.15 12.38
C ALA A 165 -24.39 -3.15 11.79
N TYR A 166 -23.81 -3.47 10.63
CA TYR A 166 -22.94 -2.55 9.90
C TYR A 166 -23.71 -1.31 9.43
N ALA A 167 -23.18 -0.12 9.69
CA ALA A 167 -23.83 1.15 9.36
C ALA A 167 -22.83 2.27 9.01
N SER A 168 -21.63 1.91 8.55
CA SER A 168 -20.59 2.87 8.14
C SER A 168 -21.01 3.65 6.89
N SER A 169 -20.30 4.75 6.61
CA SER A 169 -20.56 5.62 5.45
C SER A 169 -20.63 4.84 4.13
N GLU A 170 -21.55 5.22 3.23
CA GLU A 170 -21.79 4.54 1.95
C GLU A 170 -20.54 4.48 1.05
N GLY A 171 -19.61 5.43 1.19
CA GLY A 171 -18.33 5.45 0.47
C GLY A 171 -17.16 4.76 1.17
N ALA A 172 -17.35 4.28 2.40
CA ALA A 172 -16.31 3.55 3.13
C ALA A 172 -16.18 2.11 2.63
N TRP A 173 -14.96 1.57 2.66
CA TRP A 173 -14.65 0.23 2.17
C TRP A 173 -15.06 -0.85 3.16
N LYS A 174 -16.23 -1.45 2.98
CA LYS A 174 -16.68 -2.59 3.79
C LYS A 174 -15.81 -3.83 3.53
N VAL A 175 -15.00 -4.20 4.52
CA VAL A 175 -14.21 -5.45 4.51
C VAL A 175 -15.11 -6.64 4.89
N SER A 176 -15.91 -6.48 5.94
CA SER A 176 -16.88 -7.46 6.45
C SER A 176 -17.96 -6.75 7.28
N GLU A 177 -18.95 -7.48 7.82
CA GLU A 177 -19.93 -6.89 8.75
C GLU A 177 -19.25 -6.28 9.98
N GLU A 178 -18.16 -6.88 10.45
CA GLU A 178 -17.41 -6.39 11.60
C GLU A 178 -16.31 -5.39 11.25
N SER A 179 -16.05 -5.09 9.98
CA SER A 179 -14.85 -4.35 9.58
C SER A 179 -15.00 -3.42 8.37
N VAL A 180 -14.43 -2.22 8.48
CA VAL A 180 -14.46 -1.18 7.46
C VAL A 180 -13.10 -0.49 7.33
N GLU A 181 -12.78 -0.07 6.12
CA GLU A 181 -11.58 0.68 5.78
C GLU A 181 -11.92 1.98 5.07
N PHE A 182 -11.11 3.00 5.26
CA PHE A 182 -11.09 4.18 4.41
C PHE A 182 -9.78 4.92 4.64
N SER A 183 -9.41 5.77 3.69
CA SER A 183 -8.26 6.65 3.88
C SER A 183 -8.53 7.59 5.03
N THR A 184 -7.80 7.41 6.12
CA THR A 184 -7.76 8.37 7.23
C THR A 184 -6.69 9.43 6.99
N GLY A 185 -5.75 9.17 6.08
CA GLY A 185 -4.71 10.11 5.64
C GLY A 185 -5.20 11.24 4.73
N HIS A 186 -6.30 11.01 4.02
CA HIS A 186 -6.97 11.96 3.14
C HIS A 186 -8.48 11.71 3.15
N ASN A 187 -9.11 11.92 4.30
CA ASN A 187 -10.54 11.67 4.49
C ASN A 187 -11.40 12.91 4.16
N GLU A 188 -11.16 13.61 3.04
CA GLU A 188 -11.91 14.84 2.73
C GLU A 188 -13.43 14.58 2.57
N ALA A 189 -13.80 13.38 2.14
CA ALA A 189 -15.19 12.95 2.04
C ALA A 189 -15.88 12.72 3.40
N GLY A 190 -15.14 12.75 4.51
CA GLY A 190 -15.67 12.63 5.87
C GLY A 190 -16.34 11.29 6.17
N TYR A 191 -15.68 10.19 5.80
CA TYR A 191 -16.16 8.85 6.11
C TYR A 191 -16.06 8.51 7.60
N VAL A 192 -17.01 7.69 8.05
CA VAL A 192 -17.17 7.26 9.44
C VAL A 192 -17.29 5.74 9.49
N ALA A 193 -16.52 5.10 10.38
CA ALA A 193 -16.73 3.72 10.77
C ALA A 193 -17.88 3.67 11.78
N LYS A 194 -18.95 2.93 11.48
CA LYS A 194 -20.15 2.92 12.32
C LYS A 194 -20.83 1.56 12.37
N TRP A 195 -21.30 1.21 13.56
CA TRP A 195 -22.14 0.05 13.83
C TRP A 195 -23.32 0.46 14.70
N THR A 196 -24.50 -0.06 14.38
CA THR A 196 -25.72 0.08 15.17
C THR A 196 -26.11 -1.26 15.79
N ASP A 197 -27.22 -1.28 16.55
CA ASP A 197 -27.75 -2.47 17.19
C ASP A 197 -26.73 -3.30 17.99
N ILE A 198 -25.67 -2.67 18.53
CA ILE A 198 -24.59 -3.38 19.21
C ILE A 198 -25.10 -3.94 20.53
N ALA A 199 -25.19 -5.26 20.63
CA ALA A 199 -25.36 -5.97 21.89
C ALA A 199 -23.97 -6.33 22.42
N PRO A 200 -23.55 -5.81 23.58
CA PRO A 200 -22.23 -6.09 24.13
C PRO A 200 -22.17 -7.53 24.69
N GLY A 201 -20.97 -8.02 24.98
CA GLY A 201 -20.80 -9.31 25.64
C GLY A 201 -21.49 -9.38 27.02
N ALA A 202 -21.67 -10.58 27.56
CA ALA A 202 -22.27 -10.78 28.88
C ALA A 202 -21.48 -10.12 30.04
N ASP A 203 -20.22 -9.79 29.79
CA ASP A 203 -19.32 -9.02 30.65
C ASP A 203 -19.48 -7.50 30.49
N GLY A 204 -20.35 -7.03 29.58
CA GLY A 204 -20.58 -5.62 29.33
C GLY A 204 -19.45 -4.94 28.57
N ARG A 205 -18.71 -5.70 27.76
CA ARG A 205 -17.52 -5.25 27.02
C ARG A 205 -17.70 -5.35 25.51
N ILE A 206 -17.13 -4.37 24.79
CA ILE A 206 -16.81 -4.46 23.36
C ILE A 206 -15.44 -3.85 23.11
N VAL A 207 -14.82 -4.20 21.98
CA VAL A 207 -13.54 -3.60 21.55
C VAL A 207 -13.68 -3.09 20.12
N ILE A 208 -13.27 -1.85 19.90
CA ILE A 208 -13.07 -1.28 18.56
C ILE A 208 -11.58 -1.25 18.29
N ARG A 209 -11.12 -2.11 17.40
CA ARG A 209 -9.73 -2.16 16.97
C ARG A 209 -9.50 -1.27 15.77
N THR A 210 -8.43 -0.50 15.80
CA THR A 210 -7.87 0.15 14.61
C THR A 210 -6.50 -0.39 14.28
N SER A 211 -6.26 -0.69 13.00
CA SER A 211 -4.97 -1.15 12.47
C SER A 211 -4.71 -0.53 11.09
N HIS A 212 -3.55 -0.82 10.51
CA HIS A 212 -3.37 -0.67 9.07
C HIS A 212 -4.38 -1.56 8.31
N SER A 213 -4.55 -1.30 7.02
CA SER A 213 -5.43 -2.10 6.15
C SER A 213 -5.14 -3.60 6.30
N VAL A 214 -6.18 -4.43 6.20
CA VAL A 214 -6.03 -5.90 6.15
C VAL A 214 -5.34 -6.37 4.88
N GLY A 215 -5.12 -5.47 3.91
CA GLY A 215 -4.51 -5.75 2.62
C GLY A 215 -5.51 -6.35 1.63
N GLU A 216 -5.30 -6.04 0.35
CA GLU A 216 -6.20 -6.46 -0.74
C GLU A 216 -6.43 -7.97 -0.80
N ALA A 217 -5.38 -8.77 -0.56
CA ALA A 217 -5.45 -10.22 -0.52
C ALA A 217 -6.45 -10.76 0.53
N ASN A 218 -6.78 -9.94 1.54
CA ASN A 218 -7.75 -10.27 2.59
C ASN A 218 -9.05 -9.45 2.46
N GLY A 219 -9.29 -8.83 1.30
CA GLY A 219 -10.49 -8.01 1.03
C GLY A 219 -10.37 -6.55 1.49
N GLY A 220 -9.18 -6.09 1.86
CA GLY A 220 -8.89 -4.69 2.21
C GLY A 220 -8.96 -3.74 1.02
N LEU A 221 -8.95 -2.43 1.31
CA LEU A 221 -9.05 -1.36 0.32
C LEU A 221 -7.83 -1.38 -0.61
N ALA A 222 -8.09 -1.36 -1.91
CA ALA A 222 -7.04 -1.37 -2.91
C ALA A 222 -6.19 -0.10 -2.89
N GLY A 223 -4.88 -0.26 -3.07
CA GLY A 223 -3.90 0.83 -2.98
C GLY A 223 -3.60 1.30 -1.55
N ALA A 224 -4.15 0.64 -0.52
CA ALA A 224 -3.77 0.91 0.86
C ALA A 224 -2.32 0.51 1.11
N HIS A 225 -1.56 1.39 1.76
CA HIS A 225 -0.20 1.07 2.18
C HIS A 225 -0.23 0.04 3.31
N ALA A 226 0.63 -0.98 3.22
CA ALA A 226 0.61 -2.14 4.12
C ALA A 226 0.78 -1.78 5.62
N TYR A 227 1.43 -0.65 5.91
CA TYR A 227 1.85 -0.29 7.27
C TYR A 227 1.41 1.11 7.75
N LYS A 228 0.74 1.91 6.91
CA LYS A 228 0.49 3.33 7.20
C LYS A 228 -1.00 3.57 7.44
N GLY A 229 -1.33 4.29 8.51
CA GLY A 229 -2.70 4.65 8.87
C GLY A 229 -2.76 5.51 10.14
N TYR A 230 -3.97 5.89 10.55
CA TYR A 230 -4.22 6.69 11.76
C TYR A 230 -5.23 5.99 12.66
N ALA A 231 -4.94 5.90 13.96
CA ALA A 231 -5.70 5.13 14.94
C ALA A 231 -7.14 5.60 15.15
N GLY A 232 -7.41 6.85 14.79
CA GLY A 232 -8.60 7.57 15.23
C GLY A 232 -8.27 9.02 15.52
N GLY A 233 -9.31 9.83 15.67
CA GLY A 233 -9.23 11.19 16.20
C GLY A 233 -10.45 11.53 17.05
N ALA A 234 -11.61 11.01 16.65
CA ALA A 234 -12.88 11.20 17.33
C ALA A 234 -13.70 9.91 17.37
N PHE A 235 -14.51 9.75 18.42
CA PHE A 235 -15.55 8.73 18.45
C PHE A 235 -16.79 9.18 19.23
N MET A 236 -17.90 8.48 18.98
CA MET A 236 -19.17 8.62 19.65
C MET A 236 -19.68 7.24 20.07
N LEU A 237 -20.25 7.18 21.28
CA LEU A 237 -21.04 6.06 21.76
C LEU A 237 -22.45 6.55 22.12
N GLU A 238 -23.47 5.85 21.66
CA GLU A 238 -24.86 6.16 21.97
C GLU A 238 -25.56 4.94 22.55
N LEU A 239 -26.36 5.16 23.59
CA LEU A 239 -27.34 4.21 24.07
C LEU A 239 -28.63 4.31 23.25
N GLN A 240 -28.95 3.27 22.48
CA GLN A 240 -30.15 3.24 21.64
C GLN A 240 -31.42 3.15 22.48
N VAL A 241 -32.45 3.82 21.97
CA VAL A 241 -33.83 3.55 22.37
C VAL A 241 -34.25 2.26 21.67
N ASP A 242 -34.89 1.31 22.36
CA ASP A 242 -35.42 0.09 21.76
C ASP A 242 -36.35 0.42 20.60
N SER A 243 -35.82 0.38 19.38
CA SER A 243 -36.59 0.37 18.15
C SER A 243 -36.68 -1.08 17.71
N GLY A 244 -37.82 -1.71 17.95
CA GLY A 244 -38.05 -3.09 17.54
C GLY A 244 -38.07 -3.18 16.01
N ALA A 245 -36.92 -3.46 15.40
CA ALA A 245 -36.80 -4.00 14.04
C ALA A 245 -35.36 -4.47 13.78
N ALA A 246 -35.08 -5.76 13.93
CA ALA A 246 -34.05 -6.38 13.11
C ALA A 246 -34.56 -6.34 11.67
N ALA A 247 -33.83 -5.68 10.77
CA ALA A 247 -34.17 -5.69 9.36
C ALA A 247 -34.13 -7.14 8.83
N PRO A 248 -35.12 -7.58 8.02
CA PRO A 248 -35.05 -8.88 7.38
C PRO A 248 -33.86 -8.92 6.41
N GLY A 249 -33.09 -10.01 6.43
CA GLY A 249 -31.95 -10.24 5.55
C GLY A 249 -32.30 -9.94 4.09
N LYS A 250 -31.61 -8.95 3.50
CA LYS A 250 -31.87 -8.49 2.13
C LYS A 250 -31.11 -9.40 1.17
N GLY A 251 -31.77 -10.45 0.65
CA GLY A 251 -31.33 -11.33 -0.45
C GLY A 251 -29.95 -11.04 -1.08
N VAL A 252 -29.92 -10.39 -2.24
CA VAL A 252 -28.67 -9.92 -2.88
C VAL A 252 -28.66 -8.39 -2.95
N SER A 253 -27.49 -7.76 -2.84
CA SER A 253 -27.31 -6.30 -2.90
C SER A 253 -26.11 -5.90 -3.75
N ILE A 254 -26.21 -4.82 -4.53
CA ILE A 254 -25.07 -4.31 -5.31
C ILE A 254 -24.23 -3.42 -4.39
N LEU A 255 -23.01 -3.84 -4.07
CA LEU A 255 -22.09 -3.13 -3.18
C LEU A 255 -21.34 -2.01 -3.88
N ARG A 256 -20.82 -2.28 -5.08
CA ARG A 256 -19.93 -1.37 -5.79
C ARG A 256 -20.07 -1.53 -7.30
N VAL A 257 -19.84 -0.42 -8.01
CA VAL A 257 -19.63 -0.37 -9.45
C VAL A 257 -18.30 0.34 -9.77
N PHE A 258 -17.67 -0.04 -10.88
CA PHE A 258 -16.48 0.59 -11.44
C PHE A 258 -16.67 0.78 -12.97
N PRO A 259 -16.30 1.93 -13.56
CA PRO A 259 -15.92 3.19 -12.90
C PRO A 259 -16.98 3.63 -11.88
N LYS A 260 -16.56 4.44 -10.89
CA LYS A 260 -17.47 4.88 -9.82
C LYS A 260 -18.66 5.63 -10.45
N GLU A 261 -19.82 5.50 -9.82
CA GLU A 261 -21.00 6.27 -10.23
C GLU A 261 -20.71 7.78 -10.17
N ASN A 262 -20.88 8.44 -11.31
CA ASN A 262 -20.54 9.85 -11.58
C ASN A 262 -19.04 10.18 -11.47
N GLU A 263 -18.16 9.20 -11.73
CA GLU A 263 -16.73 9.47 -11.96
C GLU A 263 -16.55 10.43 -13.13
N LEU A 264 -15.67 11.42 -12.99
CA LEU A 264 -15.43 12.44 -14.01
C LEU A 264 -14.08 12.29 -14.70
N GLU A 265 -13.16 11.52 -14.11
CA GLU A 265 -11.81 11.29 -14.63
C GLU A 265 -11.53 9.79 -14.78
N ALA A 266 -12.49 9.05 -15.34
CA ALA A 266 -12.31 7.61 -15.55
C ALA A 266 -11.17 7.36 -16.53
N HIS A 267 -10.33 6.37 -16.21
CA HIS A 267 -9.22 5.96 -17.07
C HIS A 267 -9.77 5.52 -18.45
N PRO A 268 -9.13 5.88 -19.58
CA PRO A 268 -9.62 5.53 -20.92
C PRO A 268 -9.77 4.02 -21.16
N ASN A 269 -8.90 3.22 -20.57
CA ASN A 269 -8.98 1.75 -20.60
C ASN A 269 -9.73 1.14 -19.40
N SER A 270 -10.60 1.89 -18.71
CA SER A 270 -11.31 1.39 -17.53
C SER A 270 -12.11 0.12 -17.83
N PRO A 271 -11.98 -0.98 -17.06
CA PRO A 271 -12.93 -2.08 -17.13
C PRO A 271 -14.27 -1.69 -16.50
N LEU A 272 -15.30 -2.52 -16.69
CA LEU A 272 -16.57 -2.38 -15.97
C LEU A 272 -16.69 -3.47 -14.91
N HIS A 273 -16.67 -3.10 -13.64
CA HIS A 273 -16.84 -4.05 -12.53
C HIS A 273 -18.15 -3.81 -11.79
N VAL A 274 -18.82 -4.88 -11.37
CA VAL A 274 -19.92 -4.85 -10.41
C VAL A 274 -19.66 -5.86 -9.32
N VAL A 275 -19.63 -5.41 -8.07
CA VAL A 275 -19.52 -6.29 -6.89
C VAL A 275 -20.90 -6.40 -6.26
N ILE A 276 -21.37 -7.62 -6.09
CA ILE A 276 -22.68 -7.96 -5.53
C ILE A 276 -22.46 -8.79 -4.27
N GLU A 277 -23.06 -8.38 -3.16
CA GLU A 277 -23.16 -9.15 -1.93
C GLU A 277 -24.29 -10.15 -2.06
N ASN A 278 -24.02 -11.39 -1.67
CA ASN A 278 -24.99 -12.46 -1.52
C ASN A 278 -25.19 -12.71 -0.02
N ASP A 279 -26.45 -12.82 0.42
CA ASP A 279 -26.80 -13.22 1.78
C ASP A 279 -27.47 -14.61 1.72
N THR A 280 -28.76 -14.68 2.05
CA THR A 280 -29.55 -15.94 2.03
C THR A 280 -29.76 -16.49 0.62
N HIS A 281 -29.67 -15.64 -0.40
CA HIS A 281 -29.75 -15.98 -1.81
C HIS A 281 -28.52 -15.47 -2.55
N LYS A 282 -28.15 -16.15 -3.64
CA LYS A 282 -27.01 -15.80 -4.48
C LYS A 282 -27.46 -15.29 -5.83
N VAL A 283 -26.60 -14.54 -6.52
CA VAL A 283 -26.78 -14.21 -7.93
C VAL A 283 -26.84 -15.51 -8.74
N ASP A 284 -27.87 -15.68 -9.56
CA ASP A 284 -27.80 -16.67 -10.63
C ASP A 284 -26.91 -16.14 -11.75
N SER A 285 -25.71 -16.67 -11.85
CA SER A 285 -24.72 -16.27 -12.85
C SER A 285 -25.23 -16.35 -14.29
N SER A 286 -26.17 -17.25 -14.59
CA SER A 286 -26.73 -17.38 -15.95
C SER A 286 -27.71 -16.26 -16.32
N SER A 287 -28.18 -15.50 -15.34
CA SER A 287 -29.12 -14.38 -15.51
C SER A 287 -28.43 -13.03 -15.72
N VAL A 288 -27.13 -12.93 -15.47
CA VAL A 288 -26.40 -11.66 -15.51
C VAL A 288 -26.32 -11.12 -16.93
N ALA A 289 -26.65 -9.84 -17.07
CA ALA A 289 -26.47 -9.07 -18.30
C ALA A 289 -25.92 -7.69 -17.97
N LEU A 290 -24.74 -7.38 -18.51
CA LEU A 290 -24.13 -6.06 -18.43
C LEU A 290 -24.31 -5.33 -19.77
N PHE A 291 -24.58 -4.03 -19.70
CA PHE A 291 -24.80 -3.16 -20.85
C PHE A 291 -23.94 -1.91 -20.73
N LEU A 292 -23.33 -1.50 -21.83
CA LEU A 292 -22.61 -0.23 -21.99
C LEU A 292 -23.29 0.54 -23.13
N ASP A 293 -23.73 1.76 -22.85
CA ASP A 293 -24.46 2.64 -23.78
C ASP A 293 -25.64 1.94 -24.46
N GLY A 294 -26.36 1.15 -23.66
CA GLY A 294 -27.52 0.37 -24.10
C GLY A 294 -27.20 -0.91 -24.89
N LYS A 295 -25.93 -1.20 -25.18
CA LYS A 295 -25.50 -2.43 -25.88
C LYS A 295 -25.04 -3.47 -24.86
N LYS A 296 -25.51 -4.71 -24.98
CA LYS A 296 -25.06 -5.81 -24.12
C LYS A 296 -23.59 -6.13 -24.39
N VAL A 297 -22.78 -6.19 -23.34
CA VAL A 297 -21.35 -6.53 -23.42
C VAL A 297 -21.08 -7.92 -22.83
N ALA A 298 -19.96 -8.53 -23.20
CA ALA A 298 -19.53 -9.81 -22.63
C ALA A 298 -19.00 -9.61 -21.22
N SER A 299 -19.42 -10.44 -20.27
CA SER A 299 -19.01 -10.34 -18.87
C SER A 299 -18.54 -11.67 -18.32
N GLU A 300 -17.43 -11.67 -17.60
CA GLU A 300 -17.00 -12.76 -16.75
C GLU A 300 -17.67 -12.65 -15.38
N ILE A 301 -18.16 -13.77 -14.85
CA ILE A 301 -18.84 -13.84 -13.55
C ILE A 301 -18.01 -14.72 -12.62
N GLN A 302 -17.51 -14.15 -11.53
CA GLN A 302 -16.73 -14.86 -10.53
C GLN A 302 -17.50 -14.84 -9.20
N GLN A 303 -17.74 -16.02 -8.62
CA GLN A 303 -18.33 -16.13 -7.29
C GLN A 303 -17.27 -16.56 -6.28
N VAL A 304 -17.00 -15.71 -5.30
CA VAL A 304 -15.98 -15.92 -4.27
C VAL A 304 -16.62 -15.63 -2.91
N GLY A 305 -16.78 -16.68 -2.10
CA GLY A 305 -17.42 -16.57 -0.78
C GLY A 305 -18.88 -16.12 -0.87
N ASP A 306 -19.17 -14.99 -0.22
CA ASP A 306 -20.45 -14.28 -0.20
C ASP A 306 -20.55 -13.23 -1.31
N ARG A 307 -19.58 -13.10 -2.22
CA ARG A 307 -19.59 -12.09 -3.29
C ARG A 307 -19.70 -12.68 -4.68
N THR A 308 -20.39 -11.96 -5.56
CA THR A 308 -20.36 -12.16 -7.01
C THR A 308 -19.72 -10.93 -7.66
N LEU A 309 -18.62 -11.12 -8.38
CA LEU A 309 -17.97 -10.11 -9.19
C LEU A 309 -18.36 -10.31 -10.67
N VAL A 310 -18.86 -9.25 -11.29
CA VAL A 310 -19.13 -9.16 -12.73
C VAL A 310 -18.06 -8.27 -13.34
N VAL A 311 -17.28 -8.80 -14.29
CA VAL A 311 -16.18 -8.10 -14.95
C VAL A 311 -16.44 -8.02 -16.44
N HIS A 312 -16.29 -6.83 -17.03
CA HIS A 312 -16.13 -6.66 -18.47
C HIS A 312 -14.83 -5.90 -18.73
N GLU A 313 -13.88 -6.57 -19.36
CA GLU A 313 -12.68 -5.93 -19.90
C GLU A 313 -13.02 -5.14 -21.16
N SER A 314 -12.66 -3.88 -21.19
CA SER A 314 -12.86 -3.01 -22.34
C SER A 314 -11.94 -3.43 -23.48
N ALA A 315 -12.48 -3.59 -24.69
CA ALA A 315 -11.73 -4.08 -25.86
C ALA A 315 -10.78 -3.03 -26.49
N GLY A 316 -10.64 -1.87 -25.87
CA GLY A 316 -9.86 -0.71 -26.31
C GLY A 316 -10.14 0.51 -25.43
N ALA A 317 -9.45 1.61 -25.70
CA ALA A 317 -9.68 2.86 -24.98
C ALA A 317 -11.02 3.50 -25.37
N PHE A 318 -11.74 4.04 -24.40
CA PHE A 318 -12.88 4.91 -24.62
C PHE A 318 -12.46 6.22 -25.29
N GLU A 319 -13.39 6.86 -26.01
CA GLU A 319 -13.14 8.14 -26.67
C GLU A 319 -12.79 9.22 -25.62
N ASP A 320 -11.92 10.15 -26.01
CA ASP A 320 -11.53 11.29 -25.16
C ASP A 320 -12.73 12.10 -24.69
N SER A 321 -12.77 12.47 -23.40
CA SER A 321 -13.81 13.33 -22.81
C SER A 321 -15.24 12.83 -23.04
N SER A 322 -15.43 11.51 -23.19
CA SER A 322 -16.73 10.91 -23.51
C SER A 322 -17.51 10.50 -22.27
N ASP A 323 -18.85 10.60 -22.37
CA ASP A 323 -19.79 10.18 -21.33
C ASP A 323 -20.36 8.80 -21.65
N HIS A 324 -20.38 7.92 -20.64
CA HIS A 324 -20.88 6.55 -20.77
C HIS A 324 -21.92 6.21 -19.71
N THR A 325 -22.89 5.37 -20.10
CA THR A 325 -23.89 4.79 -19.19
C THR A 325 -23.73 3.29 -19.14
N VAL A 326 -23.56 2.74 -17.94
CA VAL A 326 -23.54 1.29 -17.71
C VAL A 326 -24.83 0.86 -17.02
N LYS A 327 -25.31 -0.32 -17.36
CA LYS A 327 -26.43 -0.98 -16.67
C LYS A 327 -26.13 -2.45 -16.44
N VAL A 328 -26.39 -2.94 -15.23
CA VAL A 328 -26.39 -4.35 -14.88
C VAL A 328 -27.81 -4.82 -14.59
N GLU A 329 -28.14 -6.03 -15.05
CA GLU A 329 -29.39 -6.74 -14.77
C GLU A 329 -29.04 -8.18 -14.35
N PHE A 330 -29.69 -8.69 -13.30
CA PHE A 330 -29.53 -10.08 -12.86
C PHE A 330 -30.71 -10.54 -12.00
N ALA A 331 -30.79 -11.84 -11.77
CA ALA A 331 -31.74 -12.48 -10.86
C ALA A 331 -31.01 -13.14 -9.69
N ASP A 332 -31.70 -13.27 -8.56
CA ASP A 332 -31.26 -14.18 -7.49
C ASP A 332 -31.60 -15.65 -7.80
N ASP A 333 -31.07 -16.56 -6.98
CA ASP A 333 -31.32 -18.00 -7.02
C ASP A 333 -32.52 -18.43 -6.17
N SER A 334 -33.32 -17.47 -5.67
CA SER A 334 -34.54 -17.77 -4.93
C SER A 334 -35.60 -18.42 -5.82
N ASP A 335 -36.56 -19.12 -5.20
CA ASP A 335 -37.70 -19.68 -5.93
C ASP A 335 -38.51 -18.60 -6.67
N ALA A 336 -38.55 -17.38 -6.14
CA ALA A 336 -39.23 -16.23 -6.74
C ALA A 336 -38.42 -15.56 -7.86
N ARG A 337 -37.10 -15.83 -7.94
CA ARG A 337 -36.19 -15.32 -8.97
C ARG A 337 -36.24 -13.79 -9.07
N SER A 338 -36.07 -13.11 -7.94
CA SER A 338 -36.20 -11.66 -7.85
C SER A 338 -35.22 -10.99 -8.81
N GLN A 339 -35.69 -9.98 -9.54
CA GLN A 339 -34.89 -9.27 -10.54
C GLN A 339 -34.28 -8.01 -9.93
N TYR A 340 -33.02 -7.76 -10.26
CA TYR A 340 -32.22 -6.64 -9.80
C TYR A 340 -31.68 -5.87 -11.01
N THR A 341 -31.63 -4.55 -10.88
CA THR A 341 -31.03 -3.68 -11.88
C THR A 341 -30.36 -2.47 -11.23
N LYS A 342 -29.23 -2.05 -11.79
CA LYS A 342 -28.60 -0.76 -11.49
C LYS A 342 -28.06 -0.16 -12.77
N SER A 343 -28.24 1.15 -12.91
CA SER A 343 -27.58 1.96 -13.93
C SER A 343 -26.72 3.02 -13.26
N TRP A 344 -25.59 3.36 -13.87
CA TRP A 344 -24.73 4.46 -13.43
C TRP A 344 -24.01 5.06 -14.64
N ASN A 345 -23.44 6.25 -14.45
CA ASN A 345 -22.71 6.97 -15.48
C ASN A 345 -21.26 7.22 -15.05
N PHE A 346 -20.38 7.44 -16.02
CA PHE A 346 -19.03 7.96 -15.82
C PHE A 346 -18.60 8.77 -17.05
N THR A 347 -17.64 9.66 -16.85
CA THR A 347 -16.98 10.45 -17.89
C THR A 347 -15.50 10.07 -17.94
N VAL A 348 -14.99 9.90 -19.15
CA VAL A 348 -13.58 9.58 -19.41
C VAL A 348 -12.76 10.86 -19.34
N MET A 349 -11.57 10.80 -18.73
CA MET A 349 -10.66 11.94 -18.67
C MET A 349 -10.22 12.42 -20.06
N GLU A 350 -9.70 13.65 -20.14
CA GLU A 350 -8.95 14.13 -21.32
C GLU A 350 -7.56 13.48 -21.33
N TRP A 351 -7.27 12.68 -22.36
CA TRP A 351 -6.05 11.87 -22.44
C TRP A 351 -5.33 11.97 -23.79
N THR A 352 -6.01 12.43 -24.84
CA THR A 352 -5.40 12.62 -26.17
C THR A 352 -4.48 13.85 -26.26
N GLN A 353 -4.46 14.67 -25.21
CA GLN A 353 -3.51 15.78 -25.05
C GLN A 353 -2.08 15.33 -24.75
N TYR A 354 -1.90 14.10 -24.25
CA TYR A 354 -0.58 13.56 -23.90
C TYR A 354 0.16 13.08 -25.15
N ASP A 355 1.48 13.23 -25.14
CA ASP A 355 2.32 12.86 -26.28
C ASP A 355 2.25 11.35 -26.55
N ALA A 356 2.21 11.00 -27.83
CA ALA A 356 2.29 9.61 -28.27
C ALA A 356 3.75 9.15 -28.32
N LEU A 357 4.01 7.92 -27.85
CA LEU A 357 5.31 7.28 -28.03
C LEU A 357 5.59 7.11 -29.54
N PRO A 358 6.83 7.30 -30.03
CA PRO A 358 7.14 7.13 -31.44
C PRO A 358 6.86 5.69 -31.90
N ALA A 359 5.87 5.49 -32.76
CA ALA A 359 5.41 4.17 -33.20
C ALA A 359 6.49 3.33 -33.92
N ASP A 360 7.50 3.99 -34.48
CA ASP A 360 8.65 3.33 -35.12
C ASP A 360 9.63 2.70 -34.10
N SER A 361 9.52 3.06 -32.81
CA SER A 361 10.28 2.43 -31.72
C SER A 361 9.72 1.08 -31.30
N ALA A 362 8.46 0.76 -31.67
CA ALA A 362 7.81 -0.48 -31.30
C ALA A 362 8.38 -1.67 -32.09
N ILE A 363 8.97 -2.63 -31.38
CA ILE A 363 9.42 -3.91 -31.93
C ILE A 363 8.47 -5.04 -31.52
N THR A 364 8.41 -6.12 -32.29
CA THR A 364 7.57 -7.27 -31.92
C THR A 364 8.31 -8.19 -30.95
N LEU A 365 7.56 -8.87 -30.09
CA LEU A 365 8.10 -9.89 -29.18
C LEU A 365 8.85 -11.02 -29.91
N THR A 366 8.47 -11.31 -31.17
CA THR A 366 9.16 -12.31 -32.00
C THR A 366 10.52 -11.81 -32.48
N ASP A 367 10.64 -10.51 -32.78
CA ASP A 367 11.87 -9.91 -33.29
C ASP A 367 12.95 -9.77 -32.20
N LEU A 368 12.55 -9.78 -30.92
CA LEU A 368 13.49 -9.72 -29.79
C LEU A 368 14.48 -10.89 -29.77
N GLY A 369 14.11 -12.04 -30.32
CA GLY A 369 14.96 -13.24 -30.42
C GLY A 369 15.17 -13.96 -29.07
N LYS A 370 15.74 -13.29 -28.07
CA LYS A 370 15.91 -13.79 -26.69
C LYS A 370 14.94 -13.08 -25.75
N GLN A 371 14.06 -13.85 -25.12
CA GLN A 371 13.02 -13.34 -24.23
C GLN A 371 13.39 -13.67 -22.79
N GLU A 372 14.00 -12.73 -22.09
CA GLU A 372 14.20 -12.80 -20.64
C GLU A 372 13.50 -11.62 -19.98
N ARG A 373 12.67 -11.89 -18.97
CA ARG A 373 11.99 -10.84 -18.20
C ARG A 373 12.98 -10.08 -17.31
N GLY A 374 12.79 -8.78 -17.19
CA GLY A 374 13.55 -7.91 -16.30
C GLY A 374 14.19 -6.70 -16.96
N PHE A 375 15.25 -6.21 -16.33
CA PHE A 375 15.97 -5.00 -16.68
C PHE A 375 17.47 -5.28 -16.75
N ALA A 376 18.17 -4.58 -17.65
CA ALA A 376 19.63 -4.53 -17.66
C ALA A 376 20.10 -3.23 -17.02
N ILE A 377 20.96 -3.34 -16.00
CA ILE A 377 21.39 -2.22 -15.19
C ILE A 377 22.90 -2.06 -15.25
N ARG A 378 23.39 -0.90 -15.67
CA ARG A 378 24.77 -0.45 -15.45
C ARG A 378 24.81 0.47 -14.24
N VAL A 379 25.86 0.37 -13.43
CA VAL A 379 26.07 1.19 -12.24
C VAL A 379 27.47 1.75 -12.29
N VAL A 380 27.68 2.98 -11.86
CA VAL A 380 29.01 3.57 -11.67
C VAL A 380 29.01 4.33 -10.35
N ALA A 381 30.09 4.20 -9.58
CA ALA A 381 30.28 4.95 -8.35
C ALA A 381 31.65 5.64 -8.36
N THR A 382 31.69 6.98 -8.40
CA THR A 382 32.93 7.75 -8.57
C THR A 382 33.18 8.69 -7.39
N ASP A 383 34.44 8.89 -7.06
CA ASP A 383 34.86 9.95 -6.13
C ASP A 383 34.81 11.31 -6.84
N PRO A 384 34.01 12.29 -6.39
CA PRO A 384 33.99 13.62 -7.00
C PRO A 384 35.33 14.37 -6.85
N ASP A 385 36.20 13.97 -5.91
CA ASP A 385 37.53 14.53 -5.70
C ASP A 385 38.65 13.65 -6.32
N GLU A 386 38.34 12.89 -7.39
CA GLU A 386 39.30 12.02 -8.08
C GLU A 386 40.65 12.73 -8.35
N PRO A 387 41.77 12.22 -7.80
CA PRO A 387 43.07 12.89 -7.91
C PRO A 387 43.76 12.70 -9.26
N ASP A 388 43.35 11.71 -10.07
CA ASP A 388 43.87 11.49 -11.42
C ASP A 388 43.08 12.33 -12.44
N PRO A 389 43.67 13.41 -13.01
CA PRO A 389 42.96 14.29 -13.93
C PRO A 389 42.67 13.64 -15.30
N ASP A 390 43.22 12.45 -15.58
CA ASP A 390 42.92 11.68 -16.79
C ASP A 390 41.69 10.76 -16.62
N LYS A 391 41.02 10.82 -15.46
CA LYS A 391 39.80 10.06 -15.17
C LYS A 391 38.60 10.97 -15.01
N GLU A 392 37.50 10.56 -15.64
CA GLU A 392 36.21 11.22 -15.57
C GLU A 392 35.46 10.81 -14.30
N THR A 393 34.62 11.72 -13.81
CA THR A 393 33.81 11.52 -12.61
C THR A 393 32.35 11.83 -12.91
N LEU A 394 31.45 11.20 -12.17
CA LEU A 394 30.02 11.46 -12.25
C LEU A 394 29.69 12.77 -11.52
N SER A 395 29.43 13.82 -12.30
CA SER A 395 29.17 15.16 -11.80
C SER A 395 27.70 15.57 -11.95
N ASP A 396 27.06 15.12 -13.03
CA ASP A 396 25.64 15.29 -13.29
C ASP A 396 25.00 14.01 -13.88
N ILE A 397 23.67 13.97 -13.93
CA ILE A 397 22.94 12.78 -14.41
C ILE A 397 23.15 12.53 -15.91
N GLY A 398 23.48 13.55 -16.70
CA GLY A 398 23.77 13.44 -18.12
C GLY A 398 25.09 12.73 -18.41
N ASP A 399 26.01 12.69 -17.45
CA ASP A 399 27.29 11.95 -17.56
C ASP A 399 27.06 10.44 -17.78
N LEU A 400 25.92 9.91 -17.36
CA LEU A 400 25.53 8.51 -17.59
C LEU A 400 25.36 8.15 -19.07
N TRP A 401 25.31 9.12 -19.99
CA TRP A 401 25.33 8.84 -21.42
C TRP A 401 26.69 8.34 -21.92
N TRP A 402 27.79 8.82 -21.33
CA TRP A 402 29.12 8.69 -21.93
C TRP A 402 30.18 8.14 -20.98
N ILE A 403 29.96 8.15 -19.66
CA ILE A 403 30.97 7.72 -18.66
C ILE A 403 31.46 6.27 -18.86
N TRP A 404 30.63 5.42 -19.46
CA TRP A 404 30.95 4.01 -19.73
C TRP A 404 32.08 3.82 -20.75
N ASP A 405 32.26 4.78 -21.65
CA ASP A 405 33.30 4.76 -22.70
C ASP A 405 34.59 5.47 -22.27
N GLU A 406 34.56 6.12 -21.12
CA GLU A 406 35.67 6.89 -20.58
C GLU A 406 36.39 6.16 -19.45
N LYS A 407 37.63 6.57 -19.20
CA LYS A 407 38.37 6.09 -18.03
C LYS A 407 37.79 6.73 -16.78
N HIS A 408 37.36 5.91 -15.83
CA HIS A 408 36.88 6.35 -14.54
C HIS A 408 37.35 5.39 -13.44
N SER A 409 37.39 5.87 -12.19
CA SER A 409 37.48 5.00 -11.02
C SER A 409 36.08 4.57 -10.63
N ASP A 410 35.89 3.28 -10.40
CA ASP A 410 34.61 2.74 -10.00
C ASP A 410 34.71 2.04 -8.64
N HIS A 411 33.89 2.52 -7.71
CA HIS A 411 33.81 2.07 -6.32
C HIS A 411 32.66 1.08 -6.10
N SER A 412 31.88 0.75 -7.14
CA SER A 412 30.77 -0.20 -7.02
C SER A 412 31.23 -1.66 -6.91
N ASP A 413 30.45 -2.48 -6.21
CA ASP A 413 30.67 -3.93 -6.13
C ASP A 413 30.20 -4.63 -7.40
N ARG A 414 31.16 -5.06 -8.21
CA ARG A 414 30.89 -5.72 -9.50
C ARG A 414 30.67 -7.23 -9.43
N THR A 415 30.57 -7.81 -8.23
CA THR A 415 30.53 -9.28 -8.06
C THR A 415 29.37 -9.97 -8.80
N LEU A 416 28.24 -9.27 -8.97
CA LEU A 416 27.03 -9.78 -9.64
C LEU A 416 26.84 -9.26 -11.07
N PHE A 417 27.78 -8.48 -11.58
CA PHE A 417 27.70 -7.93 -12.93
C PHE A 417 28.29 -8.92 -13.93
N ASN A 418 27.70 -9.01 -15.11
CA ASN A 418 28.19 -9.85 -16.19
C ASN A 418 29.45 -9.26 -16.85
N SER A 419 30.03 -9.97 -17.81
CA SER A 419 31.27 -9.54 -18.49
C SER A 419 31.13 -8.25 -19.29
N GLU A 420 29.91 -7.87 -19.66
CA GLU A 420 29.60 -6.62 -20.37
C GLU A 420 29.24 -5.49 -19.38
N GLY A 421 29.36 -5.73 -18.07
CA GLY A 421 29.15 -4.71 -17.04
C GLY A 421 27.70 -4.48 -16.65
N TYR A 422 26.79 -5.41 -16.96
CA TYR A 422 25.38 -5.33 -16.56
C TYR A 422 25.05 -6.22 -15.36
N TYR A 423 24.30 -5.67 -14.41
CA TYR A 423 23.50 -6.44 -13.46
C TYR A 423 22.12 -6.69 -14.09
N LEU A 424 21.66 -7.94 -14.08
CA LEU A 424 20.35 -8.32 -14.64
C LEU A 424 19.31 -8.40 -13.52
N GLU A 425 18.52 -7.35 -13.34
CA GLU A 425 17.40 -7.36 -12.39
C GLU A 425 16.22 -8.13 -13.00
N ARG A 426 15.91 -9.30 -12.46
CA ARG A 426 14.85 -10.17 -13.00
C ARG A 426 13.48 -9.94 -12.37
N ALA A 427 13.42 -9.18 -11.28
CA ALA A 427 12.17 -8.84 -10.62
C ALA A 427 11.77 -7.41 -10.99
N GLN A 428 12.01 -6.45 -10.11
CA GLN A 428 11.41 -5.12 -10.17
C GLN A 428 12.43 -4.06 -9.72
N ILE A 429 12.27 -2.83 -10.23
CA ILE A 429 13.02 -1.67 -9.75
C ILE A 429 12.34 -1.19 -8.47
N ASN A 430 12.86 -1.64 -7.34
CA ASN A 430 12.45 -1.21 -6.01
C ASN A 430 13.67 -1.15 -5.09
N TYR A 431 14.38 -0.03 -5.15
CA TYR A 431 15.69 0.16 -4.52
C TYR A 431 15.70 1.24 -3.46
N GLN A 432 16.53 1.01 -2.45
CA GLN A 432 16.76 1.94 -1.36
C GLN A 432 18.20 1.75 -0.83
N ARG A 433 18.91 2.86 -0.57
CA ARG A 433 20.36 2.85 -0.32
C ARG A 433 20.80 2.26 1.03
N ASP A 434 19.99 2.34 2.08
CA ASP A 434 20.35 1.87 3.43
C ASP A 434 19.50 0.71 3.96
N GLY A 435 18.71 0.08 3.08
CA GLY A 435 17.88 -1.08 3.36
C GLY A 435 16.65 -0.78 4.24
N ARG A 436 16.27 0.49 4.39
CA ARG A 436 15.07 0.90 5.13
C ARG A 436 13.83 0.90 4.24
N THR A 437 12.67 0.66 4.84
CA THR A 437 11.36 0.76 4.17
C THR A 437 10.92 2.23 4.11
N ILE A 438 11.22 2.90 3.01
CA ILE A 438 10.98 4.34 2.82
C ILE A 438 10.11 4.60 1.58
N GLY A 439 10.14 3.71 0.59
CA GLY A 439 9.40 3.85 -0.65
C GLY A 439 7.89 3.70 -0.51
N ASN A 440 7.18 3.82 -1.63
CA ASN A 440 5.74 3.61 -1.71
C ASN A 440 5.38 2.11 -1.76
N LYS A 441 6.34 1.23 -2.05
CA LYS A 441 6.19 -0.22 -2.07
C LYS A 441 7.19 -0.89 -1.14
N ALA A 442 6.65 -1.62 -0.16
CA ALA A 442 7.46 -2.44 0.74
C ALA A 442 8.30 -3.49 -0.02
N GLY A 443 9.42 -3.87 0.58
CA GLY A 443 10.30 -4.93 0.07
C GLY A 443 11.46 -4.39 -0.76
N GLU A 444 11.87 -3.16 -0.48
CA GLU A 444 12.98 -2.47 -1.11
C GLU A 444 14.30 -3.25 -0.92
N LYS A 445 15.11 -3.28 -1.97
CA LYS A 445 16.45 -3.88 -1.95
C LYS A 445 17.51 -2.80 -1.98
N LEU A 446 18.75 -3.15 -1.64
CA LEU A 446 19.88 -2.28 -1.94
C LEU A 446 20.03 -2.09 -3.45
N PHE A 447 20.50 -0.91 -3.86
CA PHE A 447 20.90 -0.67 -5.25
C PHE A 447 21.99 -1.68 -5.65
N PRO A 448 21.95 -2.23 -6.89
CA PRO A 448 22.97 -3.16 -7.35
C PRO A 448 24.35 -2.51 -7.31
N GLY A 449 25.33 -3.20 -6.76
CA GLY A 449 26.70 -2.69 -6.61
C GLY A 449 26.91 -1.66 -5.50
N ILE A 450 25.86 -1.24 -4.78
CA ILE A 450 25.95 -0.30 -3.64
C ILE A 450 25.50 -1.04 -2.37
N ASN A 451 26.47 -1.58 -1.63
CA ASN A 451 26.22 -2.42 -0.45
C ASN A 451 25.98 -1.56 0.81
N GLY A 452 24.95 -0.71 0.78
CA GLY A 452 24.66 0.19 1.88
C GLY A 452 25.41 1.52 1.79
N THR A 453 25.01 2.47 2.62
CA THR A 453 25.64 3.81 2.68
C THR A 453 27.11 3.72 3.08
N GLU A 454 27.52 2.73 3.87
CA GLU A 454 28.94 2.55 4.22
C GLU A 454 29.84 2.30 3.01
N SER A 455 29.33 1.68 1.94
CA SER A 455 30.13 1.40 0.73
C SER A 455 30.53 2.67 -0.03
N LEU A 456 29.86 3.79 0.25
CA LEU A 456 30.12 5.10 -0.33
C LEU A 456 31.04 5.98 0.53
N THR A 457 31.56 5.44 1.63
CA THR A 457 32.49 6.13 2.54
C THR A 457 33.91 5.55 2.35
N PRO A 458 34.83 6.27 1.68
CA PRO A 458 36.22 5.87 1.57
C PRO A 458 36.91 5.65 2.93
N GLU A 459 37.95 4.81 2.95
CA GLU A 459 38.70 4.53 4.17
C GLU A 459 39.27 5.81 4.79
N GLY A 460 38.96 6.06 6.06
CA GLY A 460 39.45 7.22 6.81
C GLY A 460 38.54 8.45 6.77
N LEU A 461 37.41 8.39 6.06
CA LEU A 461 36.35 9.41 6.11
C LEU A 461 35.22 8.98 7.05
N GLU A 462 34.50 9.96 7.58
CA GLU A 462 33.36 9.76 8.50
C GLU A 462 31.99 9.87 7.81
N LEU A 463 31.96 10.37 6.56
CA LEU A 463 30.74 10.62 5.79
C LEU A 463 30.89 10.05 4.37
N PRO A 464 29.78 9.61 3.74
CA PRO A 464 29.81 9.19 2.35
C PRO A 464 30.12 10.38 1.45
N VAL A 465 30.99 10.15 0.48
CA VAL A 465 31.38 11.16 -0.54
C VAL A 465 31.34 10.59 -1.96
N ILE A 466 31.27 9.27 -2.12
CA ILE A 466 31.20 8.63 -3.43
C ILE A 466 29.79 8.82 -4.00
N HIS A 467 29.71 9.52 -5.12
CA HIS A 467 28.47 9.61 -5.89
C HIS A 467 28.26 8.33 -6.67
N PHE A 468 27.00 7.97 -6.94
CA PHE A 468 26.73 6.86 -7.85
C PHE A 468 25.55 7.15 -8.76
N GLY A 469 25.57 6.50 -9.93
CA GLY A 469 24.50 6.58 -10.90
C GLY A 469 24.19 5.23 -11.51
N LEU A 470 22.98 5.11 -12.00
CA LEU A 470 22.46 3.91 -12.64
C LEU A 470 21.87 4.27 -14.00
N GLU A 471 22.16 3.43 -14.98
CA GLU A 471 21.37 3.31 -16.20
C GLU A 471 20.60 1.99 -16.14
N THR A 472 19.27 2.08 -16.18
CA THR A 472 18.37 0.94 -16.25
C THR A 472 17.72 0.92 -17.63
N THR A 473 17.92 -0.15 -18.39
CA THR A 473 17.32 -0.34 -19.71
C THR A 473 16.37 -1.54 -19.72
N ALA A 474 15.24 -1.38 -20.38
CA ALA A 474 14.25 -2.44 -20.56
C ALA A 474 13.41 -2.21 -21.81
N LEU A 475 12.80 -3.27 -22.32
CA LEU A 475 11.71 -3.19 -23.28
C LEU A 475 10.38 -3.46 -22.59
N LEU A 476 9.52 -2.47 -22.55
CA LEU A 476 8.21 -2.57 -21.92
C LEU A 476 7.17 -3.03 -22.93
N GLU A 477 6.39 -4.06 -22.59
CA GLU A 477 5.29 -4.56 -23.40
C GLU A 477 4.06 -3.69 -23.20
N LEU A 478 3.69 -2.95 -24.26
CA LEU A 478 2.60 -1.98 -24.23
C LEU A 478 1.62 -2.27 -25.37
N ASP A 479 0.34 -2.24 -25.05
CA ASP A 479 -0.78 -2.29 -26.00
C ASP A 479 -1.16 -0.88 -26.45
N GLU A 480 -2.06 -0.78 -27.43
CA GLU A 480 -2.63 0.52 -27.84
C GLU A 480 -3.46 1.12 -26.70
N GLY A 481 -3.19 2.37 -26.32
CA GLY A 481 -3.97 3.06 -25.29
C GLY A 481 -3.21 4.11 -24.50
N TYR A 482 -3.82 4.54 -23.41
CA TYR A 482 -3.27 5.52 -22.48
C TYR A 482 -2.52 4.80 -21.34
N TYR A 483 -1.36 5.33 -20.98
CA TYR A 483 -0.52 4.81 -19.91
C TYR A 483 -0.22 5.88 -18.88
N HIS A 484 -0.26 5.47 -17.61
CA HIS A 484 0.18 6.25 -16.46
C HIS A 484 1.24 5.44 -15.70
N MET A 485 2.47 5.95 -15.67
CA MET A 485 3.58 5.43 -14.87
C MET A 485 3.93 6.39 -13.74
N GLN A 486 4.50 5.84 -12.67
CA GLN A 486 5.04 6.61 -11.55
C GLN A 486 6.49 6.24 -11.30
N ILE A 487 7.33 7.24 -11.06
CA ILE A 487 8.69 7.04 -10.54
C ILE A 487 8.82 7.74 -9.20
N THR A 488 9.08 6.96 -8.17
CA THR A 488 9.48 7.49 -6.86
C THR A 488 10.98 7.51 -6.83
N THR A 489 11.57 8.68 -6.63
CA THR A 489 13.03 8.81 -6.60
C THR A 489 13.46 9.87 -5.61
N THR A 490 14.61 9.61 -5.01
CA THR A 490 15.45 10.63 -4.39
C THR A 490 16.92 10.30 -4.69
N PRO A 491 17.75 11.24 -5.18
CA PRO A 491 17.43 12.65 -5.39
C PRO A 491 16.96 13.01 -6.81
N ILE A 492 17.48 12.37 -7.88
CA ILE A 492 17.12 12.74 -9.26
C ILE A 492 17.10 11.54 -10.22
N HIS A 493 16.25 11.62 -11.22
CA HIS A 493 16.11 10.66 -12.31
C HIS A 493 15.81 11.36 -13.64
N LEU A 494 16.03 10.67 -14.76
CA LEU A 494 15.53 11.02 -16.09
C LEU A 494 14.97 9.76 -16.75
N LEU A 495 13.85 9.88 -17.46
CA LEU A 495 13.26 8.77 -18.20
C LEU A 495 13.32 9.08 -19.70
N HIS A 496 13.74 8.11 -20.50
CA HIS A 496 13.83 8.23 -21.95
C HIS A 496 13.13 7.06 -22.63
N ILE A 497 12.58 7.32 -23.81
CA ILE A 497 12.18 6.30 -24.78
C ILE A 497 13.31 6.10 -25.80
N GLY A 498 13.71 4.85 -26.02
CA GLY A 498 14.88 4.50 -26.81
C GLY A 498 16.05 4.01 -25.97
N LEU A 499 17.08 3.50 -26.67
CA LEU A 499 18.36 3.06 -26.11
C LEU A 499 19.48 3.85 -26.80
N GLY A 500 20.55 4.17 -26.06
CA GLY A 500 21.72 4.86 -26.60
C GLY A 500 21.40 6.28 -27.11
N ASP A 501 22.25 6.81 -27.99
CA ASP A 501 22.23 8.20 -28.46
C ASP A 501 20.92 8.65 -29.14
N ASP A 502 20.11 7.71 -29.62
CA ASP A 502 18.84 7.99 -30.29
C ASP A 502 17.66 8.10 -29.31
N ALA A 503 17.89 7.89 -28.01
CA ALA A 503 16.83 7.98 -27.00
C ALA A 503 16.35 9.43 -26.81
N VAL A 504 15.05 9.58 -26.61
CA VAL A 504 14.38 10.87 -26.41
C VAL A 504 13.85 10.94 -24.99
N GLU A 505 14.14 12.04 -24.30
CA GLU A 505 13.63 12.27 -22.95
C GLU A 505 12.10 12.34 -22.95
N LEU A 506 11.50 11.59 -22.03
CA LEU A 506 10.09 11.68 -21.70
C LEU A 506 9.98 12.58 -20.47
N PHE A 507 9.22 13.66 -20.59
CA PHE A 507 9.03 14.60 -19.49
C PHE A 507 7.87 14.16 -18.57
N PRO A 508 8.00 14.33 -17.24
CA PRO A 508 6.90 14.09 -16.32
C PRO A 508 5.79 15.13 -16.51
N ASP A 509 4.57 14.79 -16.09
CA ASP A 509 3.42 15.70 -16.09
C ASP A 509 3.60 16.79 -15.02
N GLU A 510 4.14 17.94 -15.43
CA GLU A 510 4.41 19.08 -14.55
C GLU A 510 3.14 19.75 -13.98
N SER A 511 1.95 19.43 -14.51
CA SER A 511 0.69 19.92 -13.93
C SER A 511 0.39 19.28 -12.58
N VAL A 512 0.97 18.11 -12.33
CA VAL A 512 0.93 17.41 -11.05
C VAL A 512 2.21 17.77 -10.29
N ASN A 513 2.01 18.39 -9.12
CA ASN A 513 3.03 18.92 -8.20
C ASN A 513 4.38 18.15 -8.29
N PRO A 514 5.52 18.82 -8.59
CA PRO A 514 6.78 18.12 -8.87
C PRO A 514 7.14 17.18 -7.72
N GLY A 515 7.51 15.94 -8.06
CA GLY A 515 7.86 14.86 -7.13
C GLY A 515 9.15 15.15 -6.35
N ILE A 516 9.13 16.14 -5.48
CA ILE A 516 10.32 16.64 -4.80
C ILE A 516 10.80 15.75 -3.64
N GLU A 517 10.01 14.73 -3.23
CA GLU A 517 10.29 13.84 -2.09
C GLU A 517 9.59 12.47 -2.27
N ASP A 518 10.08 11.41 -1.59
CA ASP A 518 9.58 10.02 -1.70
C ASP A 518 8.05 9.87 -1.53
N ALA A 519 7.41 10.81 -0.81
CA ALA A 519 5.97 10.84 -0.57
C ALA A 519 5.12 11.29 -1.79
N LYS A 520 5.75 11.73 -2.89
CA LYS A 520 5.07 12.15 -4.13
C LYS A 520 5.87 11.68 -5.35
N ALA A 521 5.39 10.61 -5.99
CA ALA A 521 6.00 10.09 -7.21
C ALA A 521 5.85 11.07 -8.38
N TRP A 522 6.82 11.06 -9.28
CA TRP A 522 6.75 11.72 -10.58
C TRP A 522 5.79 10.95 -11.48
N GLU A 523 4.85 11.66 -12.12
CA GLU A 523 3.86 11.04 -13.01
C GLU A 523 4.29 11.17 -14.47
N TYR A 524 4.23 10.06 -15.19
CA TYR A 524 4.51 9.98 -16.62
C TYR A 524 3.26 9.49 -17.33
N LYS A 525 2.72 10.31 -18.23
CA LYS A 525 1.47 10.05 -18.93
C LYS A 525 1.70 10.18 -20.42
N PHE A 526 1.32 9.16 -21.18
CA PHE A 526 1.57 9.11 -22.62
C PHE A 526 0.59 8.18 -23.33
N VAL A 527 0.55 8.28 -24.66
CA VAL A 527 -0.27 7.44 -25.52
C VAL A 527 0.59 6.46 -26.29
N VAL A 528 0.09 5.25 -26.47
CA VAL A 528 0.66 4.22 -27.33
C VAL A 528 -0.28 4.01 -28.52
N GLU A 529 0.16 4.37 -29.72
CA GLU A 529 -0.65 4.23 -30.95
C GLU A 529 -0.47 2.88 -31.64
N LYS A 530 0.59 2.13 -31.28
CA LYS A 530 0.94 0.86 -31.91
C LYS A 530 1.38 -0.12 -30.82
N PRO A 531 0.73 -1.29 -30.68
CA PRO A 531 1.15 -2.27 -29.68
C PRO A 531 2.54 -2.82 -30.01
N GLY A 532 3.34 -3.10 -28.99
CA GLY A 532 4.66 -3.69 -29.13
C GLY A 532 5.54 -3.54 -27.89
N LEU A 533 6.80 -3.94 -28.05
CA LEU A 533 7.85 -3.72 -27.08
C LEU A 533 8.49 -2.37 -27.34
N TYR A 534 8.45 -1.48 -26.35
CA TYR A 534 9.04 -0.14 -26.42
C TYR A 534 10.31 -0.09 -25.57
N PRO A 535 11.46 0.34 -26.13
CA PRO A 535 12.67 0.53 -25.35
C PRO A 535 12.55 1.73 -24.42
N PHE A 536 12.98 1.57 -23.17
CA PHE A 536 13.10 2.65 -22.21
C PHE A 536 14.48 2.64 -21.56
N THR A 537 15.00 3.84 -21.28
CA THR A 537 16.22 4.08 -20.51
C THR A 537 15.88 4.98 -19.33
N LEU A 538 16.04 4.48 -18.11
CA LEU A 538 15.88 5.21 -16.86
C LEU A 538 17.25 5.49 -16.27
N PHE A 539 17.60 6.76 -16.16
CA PHE A 539 18.76 7.20 -15.39
C PHE A 539 18.39 7.58 -13.98
N TYR A 540 19.30 7.29 -13.07
CA TYR A 540 19.23 7.70 -11.68
C TYR A 540 20.60 8.18 -11.23
N TYR A 541 20.65 9.26 -10.47
CA TYR A 541 21.90 9.80 -9.95
C TYR A 541 21.74 10.22 -8.50
N ASP A 542 22.56 9.64 -7.62
CA ASP A 542 22.70 10.04 -6.23
C ASP A 542 24.01 10.80 -6.03
N TYR A 543 23.88 12.13 -5.99
CA TYR A 543 24.97 13.06 -5.68
C TYR A 543 25.13 13.32 -4.19
N LEU A 544 24.50 12.51 -3.34
CA LEU A 544 24.54 12.61 -1.86
C LEU A 544 24.04 13.94 -1.27
N GLY A 545 23.36 14.77 -2.05
CA GLY A 545 22.75 16.02 -1.58
C GLY A 545 21.23 15.97 -1.37
N GLY A 546 20.70 16.92 -0.60
CA GLY A 546 19.27 16.96 -0.26
C GLY A 546 18.90 15.91 0.79
N SER A 547 17.76 15.24 0.62
CA SER A 547 17.31 14.12 1.46
C SER A 547 18.37 13.01 1.57
N SER A 548 19.07 12.71 0.48
CA SER A 548 20.12 11.68 0.41
C SER A 548 21.32 11.90 1.37
N SER A 549 21.47 13.08 1.99
CA SER A 549 22.55 13.41 2.94
C SER A 549 22.30 12.95 4.39
N LEU A 550 21.10 12.44 4.70
CA LEU A 550 20.68 12.13 6.08
C LEU A 550 21.34 10.84 6.61
N THR A 551 22.53 10.98 7.19
CA THR A 551 23.34 9.87 7.72
C THR A 551 23.04 9.51 9.19
N ALA A 552 22.27 10.33 9.94
CA ALA A 552 22.24 10.22 11.41
C ALA A 552 20.87 10.25 12.11
N SER A 553 19.73 10.50 11.45
CA SER A 553 18.46 10.63 12.18
C SER A 553 17.21 10.39 11.33
N GLY A 554 16.81 9.12 11.16
CA GLY A 554 15.42 8.74 10.84
C GLY A 554 14.70 9.53 9.73
N GLY A 555 15.42 9.95 8.69
CA GLY A 555 14.92 10.67 7.52
C GLY A 555 15.72 10.27 6.28
N THR A 556 15.14 10.46 5.09
CA THR A 556 15.18 9.52 3.96
C THR A 556 16.54 9.30 3.29
N ALA A 557 17.03 8.05 3.30
CA ALA A 557 18.10 7.64 2.39
C ALA A 557 17.52 7.37 0.99
N SER A 558 18.35 7.52 -0.03
CA SER A 558 17.99 7.56 -1.44
C SER A 558 17.18 6.35 -1.90
N SER A 559 16.16 6.57 -2.73
CA SER A 559 15.22 5.55 -3.20
C SER A 559 15.01 5.61 -4.72
N LEU A 560 14.60 4.49 -5.32
CA LEU A 560 14.16 4.40 -6.70
C LEU A 560 13.10 3.30 -6.87
N GLU A 561 11.90 3.68 -7.26
CA GLU A 561 10.80 2.75 -7.60
C GLU A 561 10.21 3.14 -8.95
N TRP A 562 9.91 2.14 -9.79
CA TRP A 562 9.26 2.36 -11.09
C TRP A 562 8.00 1.53 -11.21
N LEU A 563 6.85 2.22 -11.36
CA LEU A 563 5.52 1.64 -11.28
C LEU A 563 4.68 1.97 -12.50
N ASN A 564 3.71 1.10 -12.81
CA ASN A 564 2.54 1.45 -13.61
C ASN A 564 1.29 1.59 -12.74
N ILE A 565 0.36 2.42 -13.19
CA ILE A 565 -0.98 2.53 -12.63
C ILE A 565 -1.93 1.85 -13.60
N ALA A 566 -2.54 0.76 -13.14
CA ALA A 566 -3.55 0.05 -13.91
C ALA A 566 -4.83 0.90 -14.06
N PRO A 567 -5.70 0.62 -15.05
CA PRO A 567 -6.92 1.40 -15.26
C PRO A 567 -7.85 1.51 -14.05
N THR A 568 -7.75 0.58 -13.10
CA THR A 568 -8.50 0.58 -11.84
C THR A 568 -7.93 1.53 -10.77
N GLY A 569 -6.82 2.21 -11.05
CA GLY A 569 -6.06 3.06 -10.12
C GLY A 569 -5.05 2.29 -9.25
N MET A 570 -4.93 0.97 -9.44
CA MET A 570 -4.00 0.14 -8.68
C MET A 570 -2.56 0.32 -9.18
N LYS A 571 -1.62 0.46 -8.24
CA LYS A 571 -0.20 0.65 -8.55
C LYS A 571 0.53 -0.70 -8.51
N PHE A 572 1.29 -1.00 -9.55
CA PHE A 572 2.13 -2.19 -9.64
C PHE A 572 3.55 -1.79 -9.98
N LEU A 573 4.53 -2.49 -9.42
CA LEU A 573 5.90 -2.32 -9.89
C LEU A 573 6.00 -2.89 -11.31
N ILE A 574 6.77 -2.23 -12.17
CA ILE A 574 7.03 -2.78 -13.51
C ILE A 574 7.66 -4.17 -13.35
N ASN A 575 7.15 -5.14 -14.10
CA ASN A 575 7.54 -6.55 -14.08
C ASN A 575 7.19 -7.33 -12.78
N GLU A 576 6.28 -6.80 -11.96
CA GLU A 576 5.67 -7.55 -10.84
C GLU A 576 4.96 -8.83 -11.35
N ASP A 577 4.77 -9.82 -10.46
CA ASP A 577 4.07 -11.08 -10.76
C ASP A 577 2.54 -10.90 -10.62
N ASP A 578 2.01 -9.92 -11.37
CA ASP A 578 0.59 -9.60 -11.49
C ASP A 578 0.26 -9.34 -12.97
N ASP A 579 -0.92 -9.76 -13.43
CA ASP A 579 -1.32 -9.64 -14.84
C ASP A 579 -1.61 -8.20 -15.27
N ARG A 580 -1.77 -7.29 -14.31
CA ARG A 580 -1.97 -5.85 -14.54
C ARG A 580 -0.66 -5.05 -14.48
N ALA A 581 0.45 -5.70 -14.11
CA ALA A 581 1.77 -5.09 -14.16
C ALA A 581 2.28 -5.07 -15.60
N ILE A 582 2.93 -3.99 -16.00
CA ILE A 582 3.59 -3.93 -17.31
C ILE A 582 4.76 -4.90 -17.31
N THR A 583 4.80 -5.80 -18.30
CA THR A 583 5.89 -6.75 -18.45
C THR A 583 7.12 -6.04 -19.04
N ALA A 584 8.29 -6.29 -18.45
CA ALA A 584 9.56 -5.80 -18.96
C ALA A 584 10.44 -6.95 -19.46
N TYR A 585 11.14 -6.73 -20.57
CA TYR A 585 12.13 -7.64 -21.12
C TYR A 585 13.52 -7.00 -21.14
N ILE A 586 14.53 -7.81 -20.87
CA ILE A 586 15.94 -7.42 -20.91
C ILE A 586 16.36 -7.21 -22.37
N PRO A 587 17.03 -6.09 -22.72
CA PRO A 587 17.62 -5.91 -24.05
C PRO A 587 18.56 -7.07 -24.42
N PRO A 588 18.44 -7.69 -25.62
CA PRO A 588 19.19 -8.89 -25.97
C PRO A 588 20.71 -8.71 -25.90
N ASP A 589 21.21 -7.51 -26.20
CA ASP A 589 22.64 -7.19 -26.18
C ASP A 589 23.23 -7.19 -24.76
N ALA A 590 22.39 -6.99 -23.73
CA ALA A 590 22.81 -7.12 -22.33
C ALA A 590 22.81 -8.58 -21.84
N ILE A 591 22.18 -9.51 -22.59
CA ILE A 591 22.11 -10.93 -22.24
C ILE A 591 23.36 -11.63 -22.75
N VAL A 592 24.39 -11.64 -21.91
CA VAL A 592 25.59 -12.45 -22.15
C VAL A 592 25.24 -13.92 -21.95
N GLU A 593 25.51 -14.76 -22.95
CA GLU A 593 25.50 -16.21 -22.75
C GLU A 593 26.61 -16.59 -21.78
N MET A 594 26.26 -16.71 -20.50
CA MET A 594 27.13 -17.38 -19.55
C MET A 594 27.18 -18.85 -19.96
N SER A 595 28.36 -19.32 -20.32
CA SER A 595 28.61 -20.75 -20.36
C SER A 595 28.25 -21.30 -18.96
N PRO A 596 27.40 -22.34 -18.85
CA PRO A 596 27.03 -22.88 -17.55
C PRO A 596 28.28 -23.11 -16.71
N ALA A 597 28.30 -22.60 -15.48
CA ALA A 597 29.45 -22.78 -14.60
C ALA A 597 29.80 -24.27 -14.55
N THR A 598 31.04 -24.60 -14.95
CA THR A 598 31.48 -26.00 -14.92
C THR A 598 31.76 -26.35 -13.47
N MET A 599 30.84 -27.10 -12.86
CA MET A 599 31.03 -27.63 -11.52
C MET A 599 31.83 -28.92 -11.57
N SER A 600 32.89 -29.00 -10.77
CA SER A 600 33.59 -30.25 -10.51
C SER A 600 33.59 -30.58 -9.03
N VAL A 601 33.60 -31.89 -8.76
CA VAL A 601 33.57 -32.44 -7.42
C VAL A 601 34.79 -33.32 -7.22
N LEU A 602 35.55 -33.06 -6.16
CA LEU A 602 36.72 -33.84 -5.77
C LEU A 602 36.56 -34.33 -4.33
N LEU A 603 36.91 -35.58 -4.04
CA LEU A 603 37.03 -36.07 -2.67
C LEU A 603 38.46 -35.79 -2.17
N GLN A 604 38.61 -34.97 -1.14
CA GLN A 604 39.91 -34.62 -0.56
C GLN A 604 39.82 -34.47 0.96
N ASP A 605 40.75 -35.10 1.68
CA ASP A 605 40.88 -35.00 3.15
C ASP A 605 39.59 -35.30 3.94
N GLY A 606 38.76 -36.21 3.42
CA GLY A 606 37.49 -36.60 4.05
C GLY A 606 36.33 -35.64 3.78
N ASN A 607 36.52 -34.61 2.96
CA ASN A 607 35.50 -33.67 2.51
C ASN A 607 35.22 -33.84 1.00
N MET A 608 34.02 -33.45 0.59
CA MET A 608 33.71 -33.20 -0.82
C MET A 608 34.06 -31.76 -1.15
N ILE A 609 35.00 -31.53 -2.05
CA ILE A 609 35.35 -30.20 -2.54
C ILE A 609 34.53 -29.93 -3.79
N VAL A 610 33.74 -28.86 -3.76
CA VAL A 610 32.98 -28.35 -4.90
C VAL A 610 33.72 -27.15 -5.47
N THR A 611 34.04 -27.18 -6.75
CA THR A 611 34.65 -26.06 -7.48
C THR A 611 33.77 -25.66 -8.65
N TRP A 612 33.77 -24.38 -8.98
CA TRP A 612 33.13 -23.83 -10.17
C TRP A 612 34.05 -22.80 -10.84
N SER A 613 33.97 -22.71 -12.18
CA SER A 613 34.87 -21.90 -13.01
C SER A 613 34.42 -20.45 -13.17
N GLU A 614 33.12 -20.22 -13.32
CA GLU A 614 32.55 -18.90 -13.61
C GLU A 614 32.08 -18.18 -12.34
N PRO A 615 32.05 -16.84 -12.29
CA PRO A 615 31.47 -16.11 -11.17
C PRO A 615 30.01 -16.51 -10.89
N GLY A 616 29.63 -16.59 -9.62
CA GLY A 616 28.26 -16.89 -9.21
C GLY A 616 28.14 -17.35 -7.76
N THR A 617 26.90 -17.34 -7.25
CA THR A 617 26.59 -17.75 -5.87
C THR A 617 26.35 -19.25 -5.80
N LEU A 618 27.10 -19.94 -4.94
CA LEU A 618 26.84 -21.34 -4.64
C LEU A 618 25.52 -21.46 -3.89
N GLN A 619 24.57 -22.23 -4.43
CA GLN A 619 23.32 -22.57 -3.75
C GLN A 619 23.27 -24.05 -3.38
N GLY A 620 22.68 -24.36 -2.22
CA GLY A 620 22.44 -25.71 -1.73
C GLY A 620 20.95 -26.04 -1.56
N ALA A 621 20.55 -27.27 -1.86
CA ALA A 621 19.20 -27.77 -1.63
C ALA A 621 19.18 -29.23 -1.17
N LYS A 622 18.16 -29.62 -0.40
CA LYS A 622 17.93 -31.02 0.02
C LYS A 622 17.21 -31.86 -1.05
N LYS A 623 16.65 -31.23 -2.07
CA LYS A 623 15.98 -31.87 -3.22
C LYS A 623 16.48 -31.21 -4.49
N ILE A 624 16.54 -31.97 -5.58
CA ILE A 624 16.98 -31.46 -6.89
C ILE A 624 16.12 -30.33 -7.44
N ILE A 625 14.86 -30.22 -6.98
CA ILE A 625 13.91 -29.18 -7.37
C ILE A 625 13.89 -27.98 -6.39
N GLY A 626 14.77 -27.96 -5.38
CA GLY A 626 14.78 -26.93 -4.34
C GLY A 626 13.91 -27.25 -3.10
N PRO A 627 13.64 -26.26 -2.24
CA PRO A 627 14.05 -24.86 -2.35
C PRO A 627 15.58 -24.70 -2.29
N TRP A 628 16.10 -23.81 -3.13
CA TRP A 628 17.53 -23.50 -3.24
C TRP A 628 17.86 -22.31 -2.36
N ASN A 629 18.91 -22.42 -1.55
CA ASN A 629 19.34 -21.35 -0.66
C ASN A 629 20.82 -21.07 -0.89
N ASP A 630 21.21 -19.80 -0.78
CA ASP A 630 22.60 -19.38 -0.90
C ASP A 630 23.45 -20.00 0.23
N VAL A 631 24.62 -20.51 -0.12
CA VAL A 631 25.60 -21.00 0.84
C VAL A 631 26.44 -19.80 1.27
N VAL A 632 26.06 -19.20 2.40
CA VAL A 632 26.67 -17.97 2.91
C VAL A 632 28.20 -18.14 3.07
N GLY A 633 28.96 -17.21 2.50
CA GLY A 633 30.43 -17.18 2.59
C GLY A 633 31.13 -18.24 1.74
N ALA A 634 30.44 -18.93 0.84
CA ALA A 634 31.06 -19.89 -0.06
C ALA A 634 31.93 -19.21 -1.13
N SER A 635 33.14 -19.73 -1.30
CA SER A 635 34.05 -19.39 -2.41
C SER A 635 34.53 -20.67 -3.08
N SER A 636 34.88 -20.61 -4.36
CA SER A 636 35.45 -21.74 -5.11
C SER A 636 36.96 -21.82 -4.84
N PRO A 637 37.54 -22.95 -4.38
CA PRO A 637 36.90 -24.22 -3.97
C PRO A 637 36.18 -24.17 -2.61
N HIS A 638 34.98 -24.77 -2.54
CA HIS A 638 34.19 -24.87 -1.30
C HIS A 638 34.21 -26.30 -0.72
N PRO A 639 34.66 -26.50 0.53
CA PRO A 639 34.59 -27.80 1.19
C PRO A 639 33.18 -28.06 1.75
N VAL A 640 32.67 -29.27 1.50
CA VAL A 640 31.40 -29.79 1.98
C VAL A 640 31.65 -31.03 2.84
N ASP A 641 31.11 -30.99 4.07
CA ASP A 641 31.19 -32.13 5.00
C ASP A 641 30.27 -33.27 4.54
N LEU A 642 30.89 -34.45 4.36
CA LEU A 642 30.24 -35.70 3.97
C LEU A 642 29.34 -36.29 5.07
N GLY A 643 29.40 -35.77 6.30
CA GLY A 643 28.59 -36.21 7.43
C GLY A 643 27.12 -35.79 7.39
N SER A 644 26.70 -35.04 6.37
CA SER A 644 25.34 -34.48 6.25
C SER A 644 24.43 -35.25 5.29
N ARG A 645 23.10 -35.04 5.42
CA ARG A 645 22.08 -35.60 4.52
C ARG A 645 22.38 -35.18 3.08
N VAL A 646 21.99 -35.99 2.09
CA VAL A 646 22.18 -35.70 0.65
C VAL A 646 21.79 -34.24 0.32
N MET A 647 22.73 -33.51 -0.25
CA MET A 647 22.57 -32.13 -0.73
C MET A 647 22.85 -32.07 -2.23
N PHE A 648 22.16 -31.16 -2.90
CA PHE A 648 22.38 -30.76 -4.28
C PHE A 648 22.98 -29.37 -4.28
N TYR A 649 23.93 -29.12 -5.19
CA TYR A 649 24.57 -27.82 -5.34
C TYR A 649 24.39 -27.32 -6.77
N ARG A 650 24.21 -26.02 -6.93
CA ARG A 650 24.20 -25.32 -8.21
C ARG A 650 24.88 -23.96 -8.07
N ILE A 651 25.30 -23.39 -9.19
CA ILE A 651 25.69 -21.98 -9.26
C ILE A 651 24.49 -21.19 -9.76
N ARG A 652 24.08 -20.19 -8.99
CA ARG A 652 23.18 -19.15 -9.46
C ARG A 652 24.05 -18.02 -10.00
N HIS A 653 23.84 -17.70 -11.27
CA HIS A 653 24.33 -16.48 -11.88
C HIS A 653 23.38 -15.35 -11.54
#